data_AF-A0A8F4FSC6-F1
#
_entry.id   AF-A0A8F4FSC6-F1
#
_cell.length_a   1.000
_cell.length_b   1.000
_cell.length_c   1.000
_cell.angle_alpha   90.00
_cell.angle_beta   90.00
_cell.angle_gamma   90.00
#
_symmetry.space_group_name_H-M   'P 1'
#
loop_
_entity.id
_entity.type
_entity.pdbx_description
1 polymer ?
#
loop_
_entity_poly.entity_id
_entity_poly.type
_entity_poly.pdbx_seq_one_letter_code
_entity_poly.pdbx_strand_id
1 'polypeptide(L)'
;MLNAVAQAVVAWDLDGQITYLNDAARAMYGWPRQMAVGTQATEVSPADIAPEQLAVIADTLAAGTAWTGEITVGRPDGSVMPVWVTNTPVIEGDAVVGYIGVSLDITERKAAEALVWHRATHDALTELANHRSLTDQLSERMAALAHGERLAVVLVDLGTMEAVADTFGHAVGLDLVVWGAERIAATTHEGDLLARFSDHTIAVCCSHGLNEAEALGYGTRLRNQVRAANGDGQRPNLRLRTAAAIATVTSPTSGADDLLQTAATALTLAKRNGSIRVYDSSMRLELERRRQLEDRVAEALTTDQVSLGYQPIIRLDDQVTVGAEALLRLTDGDGGPLPAIEVVRAAERAGRMPEFGELILRQACADAAGWQRACPDRSIAISVNVSTTQLDDPRLAARVEHALTASGLEPSSLWLEITESTLMRDPARCRQTLTELKAVGVRLSADDFGTGYSSLAYLKSFPLDIIKIDQSFVAGLPHNLEDFAIVQAILALSDALGLSVVAEGIESEAQLAELRDQGTPYGQGYLWSEAIPSEAMLTRLGAERVAVGQPGDLTGALLPARLATGASPEDRVDSVLGLLSHEIRSPLTVIAGYASDLQQHGDPEHARAATNIYSAAMRLERILANLVDATEADSSALDLQLETVDIVDLVEQTIRDLSHEIDNPMHLVASGPAPCPVVVDQGQIQQALHNLIGNASKFSPDGAPITLGVDRTDAFVDVTITDSGPGIEPGQLGLVFRKYGRASKTAGGTGIGLFLARHIARSHGGDVLYRRRTDAGGSTLVLRLPNIVAPT
;
A
#
# COMPACT_ATOMS: atom_id res chain seq x y z
N MET A 1 -16.38 -15.21 68.37
CA MET A 1 -17.28 -15.16 67.20
C MET A 1 -16.98 -13.96 66.29
N LEU A 2 -16.89 -12.72 66.80
CA LEU A 2 -16.62 -11.53 65.95
C LEU A 2 -15.26 -11.53 65.21
N ASN A 3 -14.23 -12.23 65.72
CA ASN A 3 -12.97 -12.44 65.00
C ASN A 3 -13.07 -13.40 63.80
N ALA A 4 -14.16 -14.17 63.69
CA ALA A 4 -14.40 -15.04 62.52
C ALA A 4 -15.08 -14.29 61.36
N VAL A 5 -15.50 -13.04 61.59
CA VAL A 5 -16.08 -12.17 60.56
C VAL A 5 -14.94 -11.58 59.73
N ALA A 6 -15.03 -11.70 58.41
CA ALA A 6 -14.00 -11.23 57.49
C ALA A 6 -13.98 -9.69 57.35
N GLN A 7 -15.09 -9.02 57.66
CA GLN A 7 -15.21 -7.56 57.65
C GLN A 7 -14.59 -6.96 58.91
N ALA A 8 -14.10 -5.72 58.80
CA ALA A 8 -13.58 -4.98 59.92
C ALA A 8 -14.73 -4.62 60.87
N VAL A 9 -14.61 -4.98 62.15
CA VAL A 9 -15.59 -4.69 63.19
C VAL A 9 -14.92 -3.91 64.30
N VAL A 10 -15.47 -2.74 64.63
CA VAL A 10 -15.03 -1.87 65.72
C VAL A 10 -16.25 -1.56 66.59
N ALA A 11 -16.11 -1.58 67.91
CA ALA A 11 -17.13 -1.11 68.83
C ALA A 11 -16.56 0.02 69.69
N TRP A 12 -17.40 1.02 69.98
CA TRP A 12 -17.04 2.15 70.85
C TRP A 12 -18.21 2.52 71.76
N ASP A 13 -17.89 3.16 72.89
CA ASP A 13 -18.88 3.66 73.84
C ASP A 13 -19.47 5.02 73.43
N LEU A 14 -20.34 5.58 74.26
CA LEU A 14 -20.99 6.88 74.00
C LEU A 14 -20.01 8.06 74.01
N ASP A 15 -18.88 7.93 74.70
CA ASP A 15 -17.80 8.93 74.70
C ASP A 15 -16.88 8.78 73.47
N GLY A 16 -17.12 7.76 72.64
CA GLY A 16 -16.40 7.47 71.42
C GLY A 16 -15.07 6.74 71.62
N GLN A 17 -14.84 6.14 72.78
CA GLN A 17 -13.67 5.30 73.03
C GLN A 17 -13.89 3.89 72.49
N ILE A 18 -12.92 3.36 71.76
CA ILE A 18 -13.00 2.01 71.21
C ILE A 18 -12.94 0.99 72.35
N THR A 19 -13.97 0.16 72.47
CA THR A 19 -14.07 -0.93 73.44
C THR A 19 -13.65 -2.27 72.83
N TYR A 20 -13.75 -2.41 71.50
CA TYR A 20 -13.40 -3.63 70.78
C TYR A 20 -12.99 -3.37 69.34
N LEU A 21 -12.03 -4.17 68.83
CA LEU A 21 -11.66 -4.24 67.43
C LEU A 21 -11.27 -5.68 67.08
N ASN A 22 -11.75 -6.20 65.95
CA ASN A 22 -11.41 -7.53 65.46
C ASN A 22 -10.11 -7.56 64.62
N ASP A 23 -9.63 -8.76 64.27
CA ASP A 23 -8.39 -8.90 63.50
C ASP A 23 -8.47 -8.30 62.09
N ALA A 24 -9.66 -8.33 61.46
CA ALA A 24 -9.89 -7.68 60.16
C ALA A 24 -9.79 -6.15 60.25
N ALA A 25 -10.32 -5.53 61.30
CA ALA A 25 -10.18 -4.09 61.55
C ALA A 25 -8.74 -3.70 61.86
N ARG A 26 -8.00 -4.53 62.59
CA ARG A 26 -6.55 -4.34 62.79
C ARG A 26 -5.79 -4.31 61.47
N ALA A 27 -6.07 -5.27 60.60
CA ALA A 27 -5.42 -5.38 59.29
C ALA A 27 -5.82 -4.23 58.35
N MET A 28 -7.10 -3.85 58.36
CA MET A 28 -7.64 -2.80 57.50
C MET A 28 -7.12 -1.42 57.91
N TYR A 29 -7.30 -1.01 59.17
CA TYR A 29 -6.93 0.32 59.66
C TYR A 29 -5.44 0.47 60.03
N GLY A 30 -4.71 -0.64 60.19
CA GLY A 30 -3.28 -0.61 60.49
C GLY A 30 -2.92 -0.34 61.95
N TRP A 31 -3.90 -0.37 62.86
CA TRP A 31 -3.70 -0.07 64.29
C TRP A 31 -3.60 -1.32 65.16
N PRO A 32 -2.54 -1.50 65.97
CA PRO A 32 -2.46 -2.58 66.94
C PRO A 32 -3.59 -2.49 67.97
N ARG A 33 -4.23 -3.63 68.28
CA ARG A 33 -5.38 -3.68 69.21
C ARG A 33 -5.09 -3.05 70.58
N GLN A 34 -3.88 -3.23 71.09
CA GLN A 34 -3.44 -2.69 72.38
C GLN A 34 -3.35 -1.16 72.41
N MET A 35 -3.21 -0.53 71.25
CA MET A 35 -3.16 0.92 71.10
C MET A 35 -4.49 1.51 70.62
N ALA A 36 -5.36 0.69 70.02
CA ALA A 36 -6.66 1.11 69.55
C ALA A 36 -7.74 1.11 70.65
N VAL A 37 -7.75 0.09 71.53
CA VAL A 37 -8.74 0.00 72.61
C VAL A 37 -8.45 1.06 73.69
N GLY A 38 -9.46 1.83 74.07
CA GLY A 38 -9.35 2.97 75.00
C GLY A 38 -8.97 4.30 74.32
N THR A 39 -8.73 4.27 73.01
CA THR A 39 -8.44 5.47 72.20
C THR A 39 -9.72 5.94 71.49
N GLN A 40 -9.77 7.22 71.15
CA GLN A 40 -10.92 7.80 70.42
C GLN A 40 -11.06 7.14 69.04
N ALA A 41 -12.28 6.77 68.66
CA ALA A 41 -12.55 6.14 67.37
C ALA A 41 -12.12 7.01 66.17
N THR A 42 -12.23 8.33 66.30
CA THR A 42 -11.80 9.32 65.30
C THR A 42 -10.28 9.44 65.18
N GLU A 43 -9.51 8.98 66.16
CA GLU A 43 -8.04 8.94 66.08
C GLU A 43 -7.55 7.65 65.41
N VAL A 44 -8.23 6.53 65.64
CA VAL A 44 -7.89 5.22 65.05
C VAL A 44 -8.34 5.11 63.59
N SER A 45 -9.46 5.77 63.26
CA SER A 45 -9.96 5.88 61.89
C SER A 45 -10.29 7.34 61.61
N PRO A 46 -9.28 8.21 61.40
CA PRO A 46 -9.50 9.59 61.03
C PRO A 46 -10.20 9.63 59.69
N ALA A 47 -11.49 9.90 59.71
CA ALA A 47 -12.32 9.92 58.53
C ALA A 47 -12.42 11.36 58.01
N ASP A 48 -12.18 11.55 56.72
CA ASP A 48 -12.40 12.83 56.04
C ASP A 48 -13.91 12.99 55.79
N ILE A 49 -14.60 13.44 56.84
CA ILE A 49 -16.05 13.62 56.87
C ILE A 49 -16.34 15.10 57.08
N ALA A 50 -17.15 15.69 56.20
CA ALA A 50 -17.61 17.07 56.35
C ALA A 50 -18.37 17.26 57.68
N PRO A 51 -18.22 18.39 58.40
CA PRO A 51 -18.88 18.62 59.69
C PRO A 51 -20.40 18.40 59.66
N GLU A 52 -21.05 18.75 58.55
CA GLU A 52 -22.49 18.56 58.35
C GLU A 52 -22.87 17.08 58.27
N GLN A 53 -22.05 16.27 57.59
CA GLN A 53 -22.26 14.83 57.48
C GLN A 53 -22.00 14.14 58.83
N LEU A 54 -21.04 14.61 59.61
CA LEU A 54 -20.76 14.09 60.95
C LEU A 54 -21.94 14.33 61.91
N ALA A 55 -22.56 15.51 61.86
CA ALA A 55 -23.76 15.82 62.63
C ALA A 55 -24.93 14.89 62.28
N VAL A 56 -25.17 14.64 61.00
CA VAL A 56 -26.21 13.70 60.53
C VAL A 56 -25.95 12.28 61.05
N ILE A 57 -24.69 11.82 61.03
CA ILE A 57 -24.31 10.50 61.55
C ILE A 57 -24.61 10.43 63.05
N ALA A 58 -24.17 11.43 63.81
CA ALA A 58 -24.35 11.49 65.26
C ALA A 58 -25.85 11.50 65.64
N ASP A 59 -26.66 12.33 65.00
CA ASP A 59 -28.11 12.42 65.26
C ASP A 59 -28.83 11.12 64.91
N THR A 60 -28.48 10.49 63.78
CA THR A 60 -29.06 9.20 63.35
C THR A 60 -28.78 8.09 64.37
N LEU A 61 -27.53 8.01 64.84
CA LEU A 61 -27.09 7.03 65.80
C LEU A 61 -27.68 7.28 67.20
N ALA A 62 -27.77 8.53 67.63
CA ALA A 62 -28.40 8.93 68.88
C ALA A 62 -29.91 8.63 68.91
N ALA A 63 -30.58 8.71 67.76
CA ALA A 63 -31.98 8.31 67.60
C ALA A 63 -32.19 6.77 67.58
N GLY A 64 -31.17 5.97 67.85
CA GLY A 64 -31.26 4.50 67.87
C GLY A 64 -31.36 3.87 66.47
N THR A 65 -31.02 4.61 65.41
CA THR A 65 -31.07 4.13 64.03
C THR A 65 -29.67 3.85 63.50
N ALA A 66 -29.52 2.78 62.72
CA ALA A 66 -28.25 2.48 62.07
C ALA A 66 -27.96 3.49 60.94
N TRP A 67 -26.73 3.96 60.86
CA TRP A 67 -26.26 4.76 59.74
C TRP A 67 -25.42 3.91 58.79
N THR A 68 -25.53 4.12 57.49
CA THR A 68 -24.70 3.46 56.49
C THR A 68 -24.30 4.43 55.40
N GLY A 69 -23.04 4.40 54.99
CA GLY A 69 -22.54 5.25 53.93
C GLY A 69 -21.09 5.01 53.56
N GLU A 70 -20.63 5.78 52.58
CA GLU A 70 -19.25 5.82 52.15
C GLU A 70 -18.49 6.91 52.92
N ILE A 71 -17.31 6.57 53.45
CA ILE A 71 -16.38 7.51 54.08
C ILE A 71 -14.96 7.23 53.58
N THR A 72 -14.12 8.25 53.57
CA THR A 72 -12.68 8.09 53.34
C THR A 72 -11.98 8.07 54.69
N VAL A 73 -11.18 7.05 54.97
CA VAL A 73 -10.44 6.91 56.23
C VAL A 73 -8.94 6.98 55.98
N GLY A 74 -8.22 7.69 56.85
CA GLY A 74 -6.77 7.73 56.89
C GLY A 74 -6.17 6.56 57.67
N ARG A 75 -4.98 6.13 57.26
CA ARG A 75 -4.15 5.15 57.96
C ARG A 75 -2.96 5.84 58.65
N PRO A 76 -2.33 5.20 59.65
CA PRO A 76 -1.15 5.75 60.34
C PRO A 76 0.04 6.09 59.42
N ASP A 77 0.14 5.45 58.25
CA ASP A 77 1.18 5.69 57.26
C ASP A 77 0.91 6.90 56.35
N GLY A 78 -0.22 7.59 56.54
CA GLY A 78 -0.64 8.75 55.74
C GLY A 78 -1.42 8.41 54.47
N SER A 79 -1.61 7.12 54.15
CA SER A 79 -2.48 6.70 53.05
C SER A 79 -3.97 6.85 53.43
N VAL A 80 -4.83 7.00 52.43
CA VAL A 80 -6.29 7.06 52.60
C VAL A 80 -6.95 5.92 51.84
N MET A 81 -8.08 5.43 52.34
CA MET A 81 -8.89 4.41 51.67
C MET A 81 -10.39 4.72 51.74
N PRO A 82 -11.14 4.45 50.66
CA PRO A 82 -12.59 4.52 50.70
C PRO A 82 -13.17 3.28 51.41
N VAL A 83 -14.12 3.51 52.31
CA VAL A 83 -14.74 2.48 53.15
C VAL A 83 -16.24 2.63 53.08
N TRP A 84 -16.93 1.52 52.87
CA TRP A 84 -18.36 1.42 53.14
C TRP A 84 -18.55 1.01 54.59
N VAL A 85 -19.21 1.84 55.39
CA VAL A 85 -19.38 1.60 56.82
C VAL A 85 -20.85 1.55 57.19
N THR A 86 -21.20 0.63 58.08
CA THR A 86 -22.49 0.56 58.77
C THR A 86 -22.24 0.70 60.27
N ASN A 87 -22.70 1.80 60.85
CA ASN A 87 -22.64 2.07 62.28
C ASN A 87 -24.00 1.77 62.89
N THR A 88 -24.05 0.85 63.84
CA THR A 88 -25.29 0.38 64.48
C THR A 88 -25.24 0.69 65.97
N PRO A 89 -26.25 1.38 66.54
CA PRO A 89 -26.33 1.56 67.98
C PRO A 89 -26.61 0.24 68.68
N VAL A 90 -25.94 0.03 69.81
CA VAL A 90 -26.19 -1.07 70.74
C VAL A 90 -27.19 -0.57 71.78
N ILE A 91 -28.34 -1.22 71.88
CA ILE A 91 -29.45 -0.80 72.73
C ILE A 91 -29.63 -1.82 73.85
N GLU A 92 -29.62 -1.36 75.09
CA GLU A 92 -29.98 -2.15 76.28
C GLU A 92 -31.18 -1.48 76.97
N GLY A 93 -32.33 -2.19 77.00
CA GLY A 93 -33.60 -1.57 77.39
C GLY A 93 -34.04 -0.51 76.38
N ASP A 94 -34.29 0.72 76.86
CA ASP A 94 -34.65 1.89 76.03
C ASP A 94 -33.45 2.86 75.82
N ALA A 95 -32.23 2.46 76.19
CA ALA A 95 -31.05 3.32 76.12
C ALA A 95 -30.01 2.79 75.13
N VAL A 96 -29.44 3.68 74.33
CA VAL A 96 -28.22 3.40 73.55
C VAL A 96 -27.04 3.37 74.51
N VAL A 97 -26.26 2.29 74.52
CA VAL A 97 -25.12 2.09 75.43
C VAL A 97 -23.75 2.10 74.71
N GLY A 98 -23.76 2.18 73.38
CA GLY A 98 -22.57 2.23 72.55
C GLY A 98 -22.91 1.96 71.09
N TYR A 99 -21.90 1.73 70.27
CA TYR A 99 -22.03 1.55 68.83
C TYR A 99 -21.12 0.45 68.32
N ILE A 100 -21.55 -0.23 67.26
CA ILE A 100 -20.74 -1.18 66.50
C ILE A 100 -20.68 -0.69 65.06
N GLY A 101 -19.47 -0.43 64.57
CA GLY A 101 -19.16 -0.16 63.17
C GLY A 101 -18.68 -1.43 62.48
N VAL A 102 -19.29 -1.73 61.33
CA VAL A 102 -18.81 -2.75 60.39
C VAL A 102 -18.36 -2.05 59.12
N SER A 103 -17.12 -2.33 58.71
CA SER A 103 -16.45 -1.63 57.63
C SER A 103 -15.99 -2.61 56.56
N LEU A 104 -16.23 -2.22 55.31
CA LEU A 104 -15.80 -2.93 54.11
C LEU A 104 -14.91 -2.03 53.27
N ASP A 105 -13.70 -2.49 52.98
CA ASP A 105 -12.81 -1.84 52.01
C ASP A 105 -13.45 -1.92 50.62
N ILE A 106 -13.68 -0.75 50.00
CA ILE A 106 -14.26 -0.66 48.66
C ILE A 106 -13.26 -0.14 47.62
N THR A 107 -11.97 -0.16 47.92
CA THR A 107 -10.89 0.32 47.03
C THR A 107 -10.93 -0.39 45.68
N GLU A 108 -10.96 -1.72 45.66
CA GLU A 108 -11.01 -2.50 44.40
C GLU A 108 -12.28 -2.23 43.61
N ARG A 109 -13.42 -2.07 44.30
CA ARG A 109 -14.70 -1.74 43.68
C ARG A 109 -14.65 -0.37 43.01
N LYS A 110 -14.13 0.64 43.71
CA LYS A 110 -13.97 2.01 43.17
C LYS A 110 -12.99 2.05 42.00
N ALA A 111 -11.88 1.31 42.08
CA ALA A 111 -10.94 1.19 40.98
C ALA A 111 -11.57 0.51 39.76
N ALA A 112 -12.37 -0.54 39.96
CA ALA A 112 -13.11 -1.21 38.89
C ALA A 112 -14.20 -0.30 38.28
N GLU A 113 -14.97 0.42 39.11
CA GLU A 113 -15.95 1.40 38.66
C GLU A 113 -15.29 2.53 37.84
N ALA A 114 -14.16 3.06 38.30
CA ALA A 114 -13.38 4.07 37.59
C ALA A 114 -12.84 3.53 36.25
N LEU A 115 -12.35 2.29 36.21
CA LEU A 115 -11.88 1.66 34.97
C LEU A 115 -13.02 1.41 33.97
N VAL A 116 -14.20 1.00 34.45
CA VAL A 116 -15.40 0.84 33.62
C VAL A 116 -15.81 2.19 33.05
N TRP A 117 -15.82 3.25 33.86
CA TRP A 117 -16.12 4.60 33.41
C TRP A 117 -15.10 5.10 32.37
N HIS A 118 -13.80 4.90 32.65
CA HIS A 118 -12.72 5.28 31.75
C HIS A 118 -12.85 4.58 30.40
N ARG A 119 -13.07 3.25 30.38
CA ARG A 119 -13.30 2.48 29.15
C ARG A 119 -14.58 2.86 28.40
N ALA A 120 -15.61 3.31 29.12
CA ALA A 120 -16.85 3.77 28.49
C ALA A 120 -16.67 5.12 27.77
N THR A 121 -15.66 5.91 28.15
CA THR A 121 -15.45 7.29 27.69
C THR A 121 -14.18 7.49 26.85
N HIS A 122 -13.18 6.63 26.99
CA HIS A 122 -11.88 6.72 26.32
C HIS A 122 -11.59 5.52 25.42
N ASP A 123 -10.73 5.73 24.43
CA ASP A 123 -10.20 4.72 23.53
C ASP A 123 -9.03 3.97 24.20
N ALA A 124 -9.04 2.65 24.12
CA ALA A 124 -8.07 1.81 24.81
C ALA A 124 -6.66 1.82 24.17
N LEU A 125 -6.51 2.32 22.94
CA LEU A 125 -5.22 2.41 22.27
C LEU A 125 -4.54 3.74 22.55
N THR A 126 -5.27 4.84 22.37
CA THR A 126 -4.69 6.20 22.41
C THR A 126 -4.94 6.94 23.72
N GLU A 127 -5.77 6.40 24.62
CA GLU A 127 -6.23 7.05 25.85
C GLU A 127 -6.97 8.39 25.61
N LEU A 128 -7.30 8.71 24.36
CA LEU A 128 -8.15 9.86 23.99
C LEU A 128 -9.62 9.55 24.22
N ALA A 129 -10.49 10.55 24.15
CA ALA A 129 -11.93 10.31 24.15
C ALA A 129 -12.34 9.36 23.00
N ASN A 130 -13.28 8.46 23.26
CA ASN A 130 -13.82 7.59 22.21
C ASN A 130 -14.91 8.31 21.40
N HIS A 131 -15.36 7.68 20.32
CA HIS A 131 -16.40 8.25 19.45
C HIS A 131 -17.68 8.63 20.20
N ARG A 132 -18.10 7.85 21.20
CA ARG A 132 -19.30 8.16 21.97
C ARG A 132 -19.11 9.44 22.78
N SER A 133 -18.02 9.53 23.52
CA SER A 133 -17.70 10.72 24.33
C SER A 133 -17.49 11.96 23.46
N LEU A 134 -16.92 11.80 22.27
CA LEU A 134 -16.84 12.85 21.26
C LEU A 134 -18.22 13.41 20.90
N THR A 135 -19.15 12.54 20.51
CA THR A 135 -20.51 12.96 20.11
C THR A 135 -21.26 13.62 21.27
N ASP A 136 -21.18 13.05 22.47
CA ASP A 136 -21.87 13.56 23.67
C ASP A 136 -21.35 14.98 24.03
N GLN A 137 -20.02 15.14 24.17
CA GLN A 137 -19.41 16.43 24.50
C GLN A 137 -19.59 17.48 23.39
N LEU A 138 -19.57 17.05 22.13
CA LEU A 138 -19.82 17.94 20.99
C LEU A 138 -21.27 18.45 21.00
N SER A 139 -22.23 17.58 21.33
CA SER A 139 -23.65 17.93 21.47
C SER A 139 -23.86 18.94 22.60
N GLU A 140 -23.23 18.74 23.76
CA GLU A 140 -23.27 19.67 24.88
C GLU A 140 -22.69 21.04 24.51
N ARG A 141 -21.51 21.06 23.87
CA ARG A 141 -20.89 22.31 23.40
C ARG A 141 -21.78 23.04 22.41
N MET A 142 -22.39 22.33 21.46
CA MET A 142 -23.30 22.91 20.48
C MET A 142 -24.57 23.49 21.13
N ALA A 143 -25.13 22.82 22.14
CA ALA A 143 -26.29 23.30 22.88
C ALA A 143 -25.99 24.57 23.71
N ALA A 144 -24.73 24.75 24.12
CA ALA A 144 -24.29 25.90 24.90
C ALA A 144 -23.89 27.13 24.04
N LEU A 145 -23.83 27.02 22.71
CA LEU A 145 -23.41 28.12 21.83
C LEU A 145 -24.41 29.29 21.86
N ALA A 146 -23.89 30.51 22.01
CA ALA A 146 -24.71 31.71 21.84
C ALA A 146 -25.03 31.98 20.36
N HIS A 147 -26.04 32.82 20.11
CA HIS A 147 -26.46 33.13 18.74
C HIS A 147 -25.32 33.81 17.95
N GLY A 148 -24.88 33.17 16.87
CA GLY A 148 -23.79 33.65 16.01
C GLY A 148 -22.41 33.07 16.35
N GLU A 149 -22.27 32.34 17.47
CA GLU A 149 -21.05 31.58 17.76
C GLU A 149 -20.96 30.32 16.90
N ARG A 150 -19.73 29.89 16.64
CA ARG A 150 -19.42 28.75 15.77
C ARG A 150 -18.51 27.80 16.53
N LEU A 151 -18.57 26.53 16.16
CA LEU A 151 -17.65 25.51 16.60
C LEU A 151 -16.97 24.91 15.36
N ALA A 152 -15.72 24.48 15.51
CA ALA A 152 -14.95 23.87 14.44
C ALA A 152 -14.53 22.46 14.83
N VAL A 153 -14.71 21.51 13.92
CA VAL A 153 -14.22 20.13 14.06
C VAL A 153 -13.25 19.84 12.94
N VAL A 154 -12.05 19.40 13.32
CA VAL A 154 -10.96 19.02 12.44
C VAL A 154 -10.76 17.53 12.52
N LEU A 155 -10.81 16.84 11.38
CA LEU A 155 -10.41 15.43 11.30
C LEU A 155 -8.99 15.33 10.74
N VAL A 156 -8.19 14.46 11.34
CA VAL A 156 -6.80 14.20 10.94
C VAL A 156 -6.66 12.72 10.68
N ASP A 157 -6.57 12.35 9.40
CA ASP A 157 -6.31 10.99 8.99
C ASP A 157 -4.80 10.72 8.85
N LEU A 158 -4.37 9.63 9.47
CA LEU A 158 -2.98 9.20 9.54
C LEU A 158 -2.63 8.19 8.42
N GLY A 159 -3.44 8.10 7.35
CA GLY A 159 -3.62 7.01 6.37
C GLY A 159 -2.44 6.43 5.58
N THR A 160 -1.20 6.69 5.97
CA THR A 160 -0.06 5.83 5.54
C THR A 160 0.12 4.61 6.47
N MET A 161 -0.69 4.50 7.53
CA MET A 161 -0.54 3.45 8.54
C MET A 161 -1.16 2.10 8.14
N GLU A 162 -2.13 2.07 7.22
CA GLU A 162 -2.71 0.82 6.70
C GLU A 162 -1.68 0.08 5.83
N ALA A 163 -1.07 0.76 4.86
CA ALA A 163 0.02 0.21 4.05
C ALA A 163 1.25 -0.20 4.88
N VAL A 164 1.53 0.53 5.97
CA VAL A 164 2.59 0.16 6.91
C VAL A 164 2.20 -1.04 7.77
N ALA A 165 0.94 -1.15 8.21
CA ALA A 165 0.45 -2.32 8.92
C ALA A 165 0.47 -3.57 8.03
N ASP A 166 0.16 -3.43 6.74
CA ASP A 166 0.23 -4.51 5.75
C ASP A 166 1.67 -4.95 5.47
N THR A 167 2.63 -4.02 5.52
CA THR A 167 4.04 -4.28 5.19
C THR A 167 4.87 -4.72 6.41
N PHE A 168 4.64 -4.12 7.58
CA PHE A 168 5.45 -4.26 8.80
C PHE A 168 4.68 -4.86 9.99
N GLY A 169 3.40 -5.20 9.79
CA GLY A 169 2.56 -5.86 10.78
C GLY A 169 1.67 -4.89 11.58
N HIS A 170 0.53 -5.42 12.03
CA HIS A 170 -0.52 -4.66 12.72
C HIS A 170 -0.02 -3.92 13.98
N ALA A 171 0.89 -4.51 14.75
CA ALA A 171 1.45 -3.89 15.95
C ALA A 171 2.19 -2.57 15.65
N VAL A 172 2.94 -2.52 14.53
CA VAL A 172 3.63 -1.30 14.09
C VAL A 172 2.62 -0.24 13.66
N GLY A 173 1.53 -0.65 12.98
CA GLY A 173 0.43 0.25 12.64
C GLY A 173 -0.24 0.89 13.85
N LEU A 174 -0.47 0.11 14.93
CA LEU A 174 -1.07 0.61 16.17
C LEU A 174 -0.16 1.60 16.90
N ASP A 175 1.14 1.30 17.03
CA ASP A 175 2.15 2.21 17.61
C ASP A 175 2.15 3.58 16.92
N LEU A 176 1.98 3.57 15.60
CA LEU A 176 1.98 4.77 14.79
C LEU A 176 0.73 5.62 15.01
N VAL A 177 -0.42 5.00 15.25
CA VAL A 177 -1.65 5.73 15.61
C VAL A 177 -1.49 6.42 16.96
N VAL A 178 -0.91 5.72 17.96
CA VAL A 178 -0.60 6.30 19.28
C VAL A 178 0.34 7.49 19.14
N TRP A 179 1.45 7.30 18.41
CA TRP A 179 2.42 8.36 18.16
C TRP A 179 1.78 9.57 17.45
N GLY A 180 0.93 9.35 16.46
CA GLY A 180 0.22 10.41 15.75
C GLY A 180 -0.71 11.20 16.67
N ALA A 181 -1.45 10.50 17.54
CA ALA A 181 -2.34 11.10 18.52
C ALA A 181 -1.59 12.00 19.51
N GLU A 182 -0.45 11.56 20.05
CA GLU A 182 0.39 12.36 20.96
C GLU A 182 0.88 13.66 20.30
N ARG A 183 1.27 13.62 19.03
CA ARG A 183 1.74 14.81 18.30
C ARG A 183 0.63 15.79 17.99
N ILE A 184 -0.57 15.28 17.70
CA ILE A 184 -1.76 16.11 17.53
C ILE A 184 -2.07 16.81 18.86
N ALA A 185 -2.09 16.07 19.97
CA ALA A 185 -2.30 16.61 21.32
C ALA A 185 -1.30 17.71 21.71
N ALA A 186 -0.04 17.59 21.31
CA ALA A 186 0.97 18.62 21.54
C ALA A 186 0.73 19.94 20.77
N THR A 187 -0.19 19.96 19.80
CA THR A 187 -0.50 21.14 18.95
C THR A 187 -1.83 21.80 19.30
N THR A 188 -2.68 21.12 20.07
CA THR A 188 -4.01 21.60 20.43
C THR A 188 -3.96 22.62 21.57
N HIS A 189 -4.98 23.48 21.64
CA HIS A 189 -5.07 24.54 22.65
C HIS A 189 -5.78 24.03 23.90
N GLU A 190 -5.62 24.74 25.01
CA GLU A 190 -6.38 24.48 26.22
C GLU A 190 -7.89 24.61 25.94
N GLY A 191 -8.66 23.57 26.26
CA GLY A 191 -10.10 23.48 25.99
C GLY A 191 -10.49 22.76 24.68
N ASP A 192 -9.53 22.48 23.79
CA ASP A 192 -9.79 21.61 22.63
C ASP A 192 -10.11 20.19 23.12
N LEU A 193 -11.07 19.53 22.47
CA LEU A 193 -11.39 18.12 22.73
C LEU A 193 -10.75 17.25 21.67
N LEU A 194 -9.96 16.26 22.09
CA LEU A 194 -9.38 15.25 21.21
C LEU A 194 -10.07 13.92 21.41
N ALA A 195 -10.38 13.27 20.29
CA ALA A 195 -10.98 11.95 20.29
C ALA A 195 -10.43 11.08 19.16
N ARG A 196 -10.41 9.77 19.39
CA ARG A 196 -10.22 8.82 18.30
C ARG A 196 -11.55 8.62 17.57
N PHE A 197 -11.60 9.07 16.32
CA PHE A 197 -12.81 9.04 15.50
C PHE A 197 -13.00 7.71 14.78
N SER A 198 -11.91 7.16 14.24
CA SER A 198 -11.86 5.85 13.59
C SER A 198 -10.46 5.24 13.71
N ASP A 199 -10.24 4.09 13.08
CA ASP A 199 -9.01 3.30 13.21
C ASP A 199 -7.73 4.12 13.05
N HIS A 200 -7.71 5.03 12.06
CA HIS A 200 -6.56 5.89 11.74
C HIS A 200 -6.88 7.39 11.76
N THR A 201 -8.04 7.79 12.29
CA THR A 201 -8.48 9.20 12.28
C THR A 201 -8.63 9.74 13.69
N ILE A 202 -8.00 10.89 13.96
CA ILE A 202 -8.14 11.66 15.18
C ILE A 202 -9.03 12.88 14.90
N ALA A 203 -10.04 13.10 15.74
CA ALA A 203 -10.86 14.30 15.73
C ALA A 203 -10.34 15.32 16.75
N VAL A 204 -10.34 16.59 16.35
CA VAL A 204 -10.05 17.74 17.20
C VAL A 204 -11.22 18.71 17.12
N CYS A 205 -11.97 18.84 18.22
CA CYS A 205 -13.03 19.83 18.36
C CYS A 205 -12.46 21.07 19.04
N CYS A 206 -12.39 22.17 18.27
CA CYS A 206 -11.80 23.41 18.74
C CYS A 206 -12.67 24.05 19.83
N SER A 207 -12.03 24.61 20.85
CA SER A 207 -12.70 25.33 21.94
C SER A 207 -13.46 26.58 21.50
N HIS A 208 -13.09 27.14 20.35
CA HIS A 208 -13.76 28.27 19.72
C HIS A 208 -13.96 28.04 18.21
N GLY A 209 -14.87 28.80 17.62
CA GLY A 209 -15.07 28.80 16.18
C GLY A 209 -13.82 29.28 15.44
N LEU A 210 -13.54 28.66 14.30
CA LEU A 210 -12.50 29.09 13.37
C LEU A 210 -13.15 29.62 12.09
N ASN A 211 -12.64 30.74 11.56
CA ASN A 211 -12.91 31.11 10.18
C ASN A 211 -12.07 30.26 9.20
N GLU A 212 -12.31 30.37 7.90
CA GLU A 212 -11.66 29.53 6.89
C GLU A 212 -10.12 29.65 6.89
N ALA A 213 -9.58 30.87 7.06
CA ALA A 213 -8.15 31.10 7.10
C ALA A 213 -7.51 30.54 8.38
N GLU A 214 -8.19 30.68 9.52
CA GLU A 214 -7.78 30.11 10.80
C GLU A 214 -7.81 28.58 10.78
N ALA A 215 -8.85 27.99 10.20
CA ALA A 215 -8.99 26.55 9.99
C ALA A 215 -7.86 25.98 9.13
N LEU A 216 -7.56 26.64 8.00
CA LEU A 216 -6.47 26.26 7.12
C LEU A 216 -5.11 26.37 7.84
N GLY A 217 -4.90 27.45 8.61
CA GLY A 217 -3.70 27.65 9.42
C GLY A 217 -3.54 26.59 10.51
N TYR A 218 -4.61 26.31 11.25
CA TYR A 218 -4.64 25.27 12.30
C TYR A 218 -4.33 23.89 11.72
N GLY A 219 -4.98 23.55 10.61
CA GLY A 219 -4.73 22.31 9.90
C GLY A 219 -3.30 22.19 9.34
N THR A 220 -2.72 23.31 8.88
CA THR A 220 -1.33 23.35 8.42
C THR A 220 -0.36 23.10 9.56
N ARG A 221 -0.61 23.66 10.74
CA ARG A 221 0.20 23.40 11.94
C ARG A 221 0.14 21.93 12.36
N LEU A 222 -1.06 21.36 12.45
CA LEU A 222 -1.24 19.94 12.77
C LEU A 222 -0.48 19.03 11.80
N ARG A 223 -0.64 19.28 10.50
CA ARG A 223 0.07 18.53 9.46
C ARG A 223 1.59 18.65 9.61
N ASN A 224 2.09 19.86 9.82
CA ASN A 224 3.53 20.11 9.95
C ASN A 224 4.11 19.45 11.20
N GLN A 225 3.36 19.43 12.32
CA GLN A 225 3.80 18.76 13.54
C GLN A 225 3.93 17.24 13.34
N VAL A 226 2.94 16.62 12.70
CA VAL A 226 2.98 15.19 12.38
C VAL A 226 4.09 14.89 11.36
N ARG A 227 4.44 15.82 10.46
CA ARG A 227 5.54 15.65 9.48
C ARG A 227 6.94 15.85 10.06
N ALA A 228 7.15 16.91 10.86
CA ALA A 228 8.46 17.31 11.37
C ALA A 228 9.07 16.27 12.33
N ALA A 229 8.21 15.50 13.01
CA ALA A 229 8.63 14.46 13.95
C ALA A 229 9.24 13.21 13.29
N ASN A 230 9.27 13.11 11.95
CA ASN A 230 9.95 12.02 11.23
C ASN A 230 11.49 12.20 11.16
N GLY A 231 12.04 13.33 11.63
CA GLY A 231 13.49 13.62 11.62
C GLY A 231 14.23 13.26 12.92
N ASP A 232 13.52 12.92 13.98
CA ASP A 232 14.09 12.83 15.33
C ASP A 232 14.44 11.38 15.71
N GLY A 233 15.37 10.77 14.97
CA GLY A 233 16.27 9.66 15.36
C GLY A 233 15.74 8.38 16.04
N GLN A 234 14.46 8.27 16.42
CA GLN A 234 13.96 7.20 17.30
C GLN A 234 13.34 6.03 16.54
N ARG A 235 12.97 6.18 15.26
CA ARG A 235 12.58 5.07 14.37
C ARG A 235 13.03 5.37 12.93
N PRO A 236 14.22 4.92 12.49
CA PRO A 236 14.66 5.11 11.11
C PRO A 236 13.77 4.27 10.19
N ASN A 237 13.33 4.84 9.06
CA ASN A 237 12.72 4.19 7.88
C ASN A 237 11.22 4.42 7.59
N LEU A 238 10.48 5.23 8.35
CA LEU A 238 9.06 5.47 8.05
C LEU A 238 8.78 6.90 7.57
N ARG A 239 8.89 7.13 6.25
CA ARG A 239 8.43 8.38 5.63
C ARG A 239 6.90 8.35 5.48
N LEU A 240 6.17 8.70 6.54
CA LEU A 240 4.72 8.89 6.47
C LEU A 240 4.40 10.15 5.65
N ARG A 241 3.89 10.00 4.42
CA ARG A 241 3.30 11.10 3.64
C ARG A 241 1.95 11.46 4.27
N THR A 242 1.96 12.17 5.39
CA THR A 242 0.71 12.58 6.03
C THR A 242 0.06 13.72 5.26
N ALA A 243 -1.18 13.45 4.91
CA ALA A 243 -2.14 14.35 4.33
C ALA A 243 -3.23 14.58 5.37
N ALA A 244 -2.96 15.44 6.35
CA ALA A 244 -4.03 15.86 7.24
C ALA A 244 -5.09 16.53 6.37
N ALA A 245 -6.30 16.02 6.47
CA ALA A 245 -7.43 16.39 5.66
C ALA A 245 -8.42 17.16 6.56
N ILE A 246 -8.15 18.44 6.78
CA ILE A 246 -8.85 19.24 7.80
C ILE A 246 -10.17 19.81 7.30
N ALA A 247 -11.28 19.16 7.62
CA ALA A 247 -12.57 19.81 7.53
C ALA A 247 -12.70 20.91 8.60
N THR A 248 -13.51 21.93 8.35
CA THR A 248 -14.02 22.83 9.39
C THR A 248 -15.42 23.18 8.98
N VAL A 249 -16.39 22.78 9.79
CA VAL A 249 -17.80 22.96 9.49
C VAL A 249 -18.33 24.01 10.45
N THR A 250 -18.85 25.12 9.93
CA THR A 250 -19.50 26.15 10.74
C THR A 250 -21.01 26.00 10.64
N SER A 251 -21.68 25.95 11.79
CA SER A 251 -23.14 25.94 11.99
C SER A 251 -23.89 26.83 10.97
N PRO A 252 -25.01 26.35 10.36
CA PRO A 252 -26.09 25.67 11.06
C PRO A 252 -26.31 24.24 10.56
N THR A 253 -25.60 23.28 11.13
CA THR A 253 -26.03 21.88 11.09
C THR A 253 -26.92 21.60 12.30
N SER A 254 -27.85 20.67 12.17
CA SER A 254 -28.92 20.43 13.15
C SER A 254 -28.46 19.69 14.40
N GLY A 255 -27.24 19.12 14.40
CA GLY A 255 -26.67 18.36 15.51
C GLY A 255 -25.21 17.94 15.30
N ALA A 256 -24.62 17.32 16.32
CA ALA A 256 -23.22 16.88 16.36
C ALA A 256 -22.88 15.82 15.31
N ASP A 257 -23.79 14.87 15.05
CA ASP A 257 -23.60 13.81 14.06
C ASP A 257 -23.50 14.36 12.63
N ASP A 258 -24.35 15.34 12.27
CA ASP A 258 -24.29 16.01 10.97
C ASP A 258 -22.94 16.73 10.77
N LEU A 259 -22.43 17.33 11.85
CA LEU A 259 -21.15 18.05 11.85
C LEU A 259 -19.98 17.09 11.61
N LEU A 260 -19.96 15.97 12.33
CA LEU A 260 -18.95 14.91 12.19
C LEU A 260 -19.03 14.22 10.82
N GLN A 261 -20.24 13.95 10.32
CA GLN A 261 -20.44 13.34 9.00
C GLN A 261 -19.98 14.27 7.87
N THR A 262 -20.25 15.57 8.00
CA THR A 262 -19.77 16.58 7.06
C THR A 262 -18.25 16.65 7.09
N ALA A 263 -17.64 16.60 8.29
CA ALA A 263 -16.20 16.56 8.44
C ALA A 263 -15.57 15.30 7.83
N ALA A 264 -16.19 14.13 8.01
CA ALA A 264 -15.76 12.86 7.41
C ALA A 264 -15.84 12.86 5.87
N THR A 265 -16.85 13.53 5.32
CA THR A 265 -17.01 13.70 3.87
C THR A 265 -15.89 14.58 3.31
N ALA A 266 -15.60 15.71 3.97
CA ALA A 266 -14.48 16.58 3.60
C ALA A 266 -13.12 15.86 3.73
N LEU A 267 -12.94 15.07 4.79
CA LEU A 267 -11.76 14.23 4.99
C LEU A 267 -11.53 13.29 3.78
N THR A 268 -12.58 12.60 3.36
CA THR A 268 -12.56 11.66 2.22
C THR A 268 -12.14 12.35 0.92
N LEU A 269 -12.59 13.59 0.69
CA LEU A 269 -12.19 14.38 -0.48
C LEU A 269 -10.71 14.77 -0.45
N ALA A 270 -10.20 15.13 0.72
CA ALA A 270 -8.82 15.55 0.90
C ALA A 270 -7.82 14.38 0.82
N LYS A 271 -8.22 13.15 1.20
CA LYS A 271 -7.40 11.94 1.06
C LYS A 271 -6.90 11.69 -0.37
N ARG A 272 -7.70 11.97 -1.40
CA ARG A 272 -7.38 11.63 -2.80
C ARG A 272 -6.11 12.29 -3.34
N ASN A 273 -5.79 13.51 -2.88
CA ASN A 273 -4.63 14.27 -3.36
C ASN A 273 -3.60 14.55 -2.26
N GLY A 274 -3.79 13.95 -1.09
CA GLY A 274 -2.91 14.14 0.04
C GLY A 274 -2.86 15.57 0.60
N SER A 275 -3.94 16.35 0.45
CA SER A 275 -3.97 17.80 0.73
C SER A 275 -4.80 18.16 1.97
N ILE A 276 -4.61 19.39 2.48
CA ILE A 276 -5.53 19.99 3.47
C ILE A 276 -6.71 20.57 2.70
N ARG A 277 -7.95 20.26 3.09
CA ARG A 277 -9.14 20.92 2.53
C ARG A 277 -10.14 21.33 3.59
N VAL A 278 -10.34 22.65 3.73
CA VAL A 278 -11.40 23.24 4.54
C VAL A 278 -12.75 23.02 3.86
N TYR A 279 -13.78 22.66 4.64
CA TYR A 279 -15.14 22.53 4.13
C TYR A 279 -15.76 23.93 4.02
N ASP A 280 -15.69 24.51 2.82
CA ASP A 280 -16.24 25.84 2.52
C ASP A 280 -17.49 25.75 1.63
N SER A 281 -18.04 26.91 1.29
CA SER A 281 -19.19 27.01 0.39
C SER A 281 -18.93 26.46 -1.02
N SER A 282 -17.68 26.48 -1.49
CA SER A 282 -17.26 25.93 -2.78
C SER A 282 -17.21 24.40 -2.76
N MET A 283 -16.75 23.80 -1.66
CA MET A 283 -16.77 22.34 -1.47
C MET A 283 -18.21 21.82 -1.36
N ARG A 284 -19.09 22.55 -0.67
CA ARG A 284 -20.52 22.21 -0.63
C ARG A 284 -21.14 22.21 -2.03
N LEU A 285 -20.81 23.22 -2.84
CA LEU A 285 -21.26 23.30 -4.23
C LEU A 285 -20.67 22.18 -5.09
N GLU A 286 -19.41 21.79 -4.86
CA GLU A 286 -18.75 20.67 -5.55
C GLU A 286 -19.42 19.33 -5.22
N LEU A 287 -19.72 19.07 -3.94
CA LEU A 287 -20.43 17.87 -3.50
C LEU A 287 -21.86 17.81 -4.04
N GLU A 288 -22.57 18.93 -4.03
CA GLU A 288 -23.91 19.04 -4.60
C GLU A 288 -23.90 18.78 -6.11
N ARG A 289 -22.98 19.39 -6.86
CA ARG A 289 -22.79 19.10 -8.30
C ARG A 289 -22.50 17.63 -8.57
N ARG A 290 -21.66 17.00 -7.74
CA ARG A 290 -21.34 15.58 -7.87
C ARG A 290 -22.55 14.68 -7.64
N ARG A 291 -23.38 14.99 -6.64
CA ARG A 291 -24.61 14.26 -6.36
C ARG A 291 -25.62 14.45 -7.50
N GLN A 292 -25.79 15.67 -7.99
CA GLN A 292 -26.64 15.96 -9.14
C GLN A 292 -26.19 15.19 -10.38
N LEU A 293 -24.89 15.02 -10.60
CA LEU A 293 -24.35 14.22 -11.69
C LEU A 293 -24.65 12.72 -11.51
N GLU A 294 -24.55 12.18 -10.29
CA GLU A 294 -24.92 10.78 -9.99
C GLU A 294 -26.41 10.53 -10.24
N ASP A 295 -27.28 11.42 -9.76
CA ASP A 295 -28.72 11.36 -10.00
C ASP A 295 -29.03 11.43 -11.50
N ARG A 296 -28.33 12.31 -12.24
CA ARG A 296 -28.46 12.43 -13.70
C ARG A 296 -28.03 11.16 -14.43
N VAL A 297 -26.91 10.55 -14.02
CA VAL A 297 -26.42 9.29 -14.58
C VAL A 297 -27.45 8.16 -14.38
N ALA A 298 -28.11 8.13 -13.22
CA ALA A 298 -29.17 7.17 -12.95
C ALA A 298 -30.41 7.42 -13.83
N GLU A 299 -30.79 8.68 -14.04
CA GLU A 299 -31.91 9.06 -14.92
C GLU A 299 -31.62 8.73 -16.38
N ALA A 300 -30.41 9.02 -16.87
CA ALA A 300 -30.00 8.86 -18.26
C ALA A 300 -30.15 7.43 -18.80
N LEU A 301 -30.01 6.42 -17.92
CA LEU A 301 -30.24 5.02 -18.26
C LEU A 301 -31.70 4.70 -18.62
N THR A 302 -32.65 5.57 -18.23
CA THR A 302 -34.09 5.37 -18.43
C THR A 302 -34.71 6.30 -19.49
N THR A 303 -33.98 7.30 -19.95
CA THR A 303 -34.51 8.40 -20.79
C THR A 303 -33.87 8.49 -22.18
N ASP A 304 -33.14 7.47 -22.63
CA ASP A 304 -32.42 7.43 -23.92
C ASP A 304 -31.50 8.66 -24.17
N GLN A 305 -30.99 9.28 -23.10
CA GLN A 305 -30.09 10.44 -23.18
C GLN A 305 -28.62 10.04 -23.37
N VAL A 306 -28.33 8.74 -23.29
CA VAL A 306 -26.98 8.21 -23.51
C VAL A 306 -26.75 8.02 -25.00
N SER A 307 -25.72 8.68 -25.53
CA SER A 307 -25.29 8.55 -26.93
C SER A 307 -23.80 8.22 -27.02
N LEU A 308 -23.35 7.84 -28.21
CA LEU A 308 -21.94 7.56 -28.49
C LEU A 308 -21.42 8.52 -29.56
N GLY A 309 -20.24 9.07 -29.31
CA GLY A 309 -19.40 9.68 -30.33
C GLY A 309 -18.32 8.69 -30.76
N TYR A 310 -17.89 8.77 -32.01
CA TYR A 310 -16.94 7.84 -32.61
C TYR A 310 -15.71 8.58 -33.09
N GLN A 311 -14.55 8.28 -32.49
CA GLN A 311 -13.29 8.85 -32.94
C GLN A 311 -12.61 7.89 -33.93
N PRO A 312 -12.27 8.31 -35.16
CA PRO A 312 -11.68 7.41 -36.16
C PRO A 312 -10.29 6.89 -35.77
N ILE A 313 -10.07 5.59 -35.97
CA ILE A 313 -8.75 4.94 -35.91
C ILE A 313 -8.24 4.80 -37.35
N ILE A 314 -7.05 5.34 -37.61
CA ILE A 314 -6.48 5.51 -38.95
C ILE A 314 -5.27 4.61 -39.12
N ARG A 315 -5.14 3.95 -40.27
CA ARG A 315 -3.89 3.30 -40.68
C ARG A 315 -2.92 4.35 -41.20
N LEU A 316 -1.74 4.45 -40.61
CA LEU A 316 -0.85 5.60 -40.84
C LEU A 316 -0.21 5.60 -42.24
N ASP A 317 -0.04 4.42 -42.85
CA ASP A 317 0.60 4.28 -44.18
C ASP A 317 -0.17 4.98 -45.29
N ASP A 318 -1.50 4.80 -45.33
CA ASP A 318 -2.38 5.31 -46.39
C ASP A 318 -3.49 6.23 -45.88
N GLN A 319 -3.50 6.51 -44.58
CA GLN A 319 -4.46 7.35 -43.88
C GLN A 319 -5.92 6.93 -44.07
N VAL A 320 -6.16 5.63 -44.27
CA VAL A 320 -7.52 5.07 -44.38
C VAL A 320 -8.08 4.76 -42.99
N THR A 321 -9.36 5.06 -42.77
CA THR A 321 -10.04 4.72 -41.53
C THR A 321 -10.23 3.19 -41.41
N VAL A 322 -9.73 2.57 -40.34
CA VAL A 322 -9.84 1.11 -40.13
C VAL A 322 -10.78 0.74 -38.98
N GLY A 323 -11.11 1.72 -38.13
CA GLY A 323 -12.03 1.53 -37.03
C GLY A 323 -12.46 2.84 -36.40
N ALA A 324 -13.15 2.74 -35.27
CA ALA A 324 -13.40 3.88 -34.40
C ALA A 324 -13.34 3.48 -32.93
N GLU A 325 -13.01 4.42 -32.07
CA GLU A 325 -13.22 4.31 -30.62
C GLU A 325 -14.60 4.89 -30.25
N ALA A 326 -15.41 4.12 -29.53
CA ALA A 326 -16.71 4.51 -29.03
C ALA A 326 -16.57 5.26 -27.70
N LEU A 327 -16.90 6.54 -27.72
CA LEU A 327 -16.78 7.44 -26.58
C LEU A 327 -18.16 7.85 -26.07
N LEU A 328 -18.39 7.64 -24.77
CA LEU A 328 -19.63 8.02 -24.11
C LEU A 328 -19.92 9.52 -24.27
N ARG A 329 -21.15 9.87 -24.63
CA ARG A 329 -21.66 11.23 -24.72
C ARG A 329 -22.96 11.34 -23.94
N LEU A 330 -22.94 12.18 -22.92
CA LEU A 330 -24.11 12.51 -22.11
C LEU A 330 -24.26 14.03 -22.07
N THR A 331 -25.50 14.51 -22.22
CA THR A 331 -25.83 15.93 -22.06
C THR A 331 -26.35 16.19 -20.66
N ASP A 332 -26.16 17.41 -20.16
CA ASP A 332 -26.81 17.90 -18.95
C ASP A 332 -28.32 18.18 -19.20
N GLY A 333 -29.01 18.63 -18.14
CA GLY A 333 -30.44 18.95 -18.20
C GLY A 333 -30.79 20.18 -19.04
N ASP A 334 -29.80 21.01 -19.40
CA ASP A 334 -29.92 22.21 -20.22
C ASP A 334 -29.42 21.97 -21.67
N GLY A 335 -28.96 20.76 -21.98
CA GLY A 335 -28.48 20.33 -23.30
C GLY A 335 -26.97 20.49 -23.55
N GLY A 336 -26.17 20.90 -22.57
CA GLY A 336 -24.71 21.03 -22.66
C GLY A 336 -23.98 19.68 -22.51
N PRO A 337 -22.83 19.45 -23.19
CA PRO A 337 -22.11 18.18 -23.08
C PRO A 337 -21.40 18.04 -21.72
N LEU A 338 -21.53 16.88 -21.10
CA LEU A 338 -20.79 16.52 -19.88
C LEU A 338 -19.46 15.81 -20.24
N PRO A 339 -18.35 16.11 -19.54
CA PRO A 339 -17.08 15.42 -19.75
C PRO A 339 -17.21 13.91 -19.50
N ALA A 340 -16.80 13.07 -20.45
CA ALA A 340 -16.96 11.61 -20.36
C ALA A 340 -16.33 11.03 -19.08
N ILE A 341 -15.15 11.52 -18.69
CA ILE A 341 -14.47 11.09 -17.47
C ILE A 341 -15.28 11.38 -16.20
N GLU A 342 -16.03 12.48 -16.14
CA GLU A 342 -16.88 12.80 -14.99
C GLU A 342 -18.12 11.90 -14.94
N VAL A 343 -18.70 11.61 -16.11
CA VAL A 343 -19.84 10.70 -16.25
C VAL A 343 -19.45 9.28 -15.82
N VAL A 344 -18.32 8.75 -16.31
CA VAL A 344 -17.81 7.42 -15.92
C VAL A 344 -17.55 7.37 -14.40
N ARG A 345 -16.87 8.37 -13.84
CA ARG A 345 -16.63 8.44 -12.38
C ARG A 345 -17.93 8.55 -11.56
N ALA A 346 -18.96 9.20 -12.08
CA ALA A 346 -20.26 9.25 -11.43
C ALA A 346 -20.99 7.90 -11.51
N ALA A 347 -20.96 7.24 -12.67
CA ALA A 347 -21.53 5.91 -12.85
C ALA A 347 -20.84 4.84 -11.98
N GLU A 348 -19.51 4.89 -11.82
CA GLU A 348 -18.78 4.01 -10.91
C GLU A 348 -19.20 4.21 -9.45
N ARG A 349 -19.30 5.46 -8.99
CA ARG A 349 -19.73 5.79 -7.62
C ARG A 349 -21.18 5.38 -7.36
N ALA A 350 -22.05 5.54 -8.35
CA ALA A 350 -23.44 5.11 -8.29
C ALA A 350 -23.60 3.58 -8.45
N GLY A 351 -22.53 2.84 -8.76
CA GLY A 351 -22.58 1.39 -8.99
C GLY A 351 -23.33 0.99 -10.27
N ARG A 352 -23.38 1.88 -11.27
CA ARG A 352 -24.14 1.75 -12.52
C ARG A 352 -23.32 1.43 -13.76
N MET A 353 -22.00 1.25 -13.61
CA MET A 353 -21.12 0.93 -14.75
C MET A 353 -21.49 -0.34 -15.51
N PRO A 354 -21.99 -1.43 -14.88
CA PRO A 354 -22.44 -2.59 -15.64
C PRO A 354 -23.59 -2.28 -16.61
N GLU A 355 -24.56 -1.45 -16.20
CA GLU A 355 -25.69 -1.02 -17.03
C GLU A 355 -25.23 -0.09 -18.18
N PHE A 356 -24.35 0.88 -17.88
CA PHE A 356 -23.76 1.73 -18.91
C PHE A 356 -22.93 0.91 -19.91
N GLY A 357 -22.11 -0.01 -19.42
CA GLY A 357 -21.30 -0.89 -20.23
C GLY A 357 -22.13 -1.72 -21.22
N GLU A 358 -23.24 -2.29 -20.76
CA GLU A 358 -24.17 -3.03 -21.62
C GLU A 358 -24.81 -2.15 -22.70
N LEU A 359 -25.21 -0.92 -22.36
CA LEU A 359 -25.75 0.03 -23.32
C LEU A 359 -24.71 0.42 -24.36
N ILE A 360 -23.50 0.77 -23.93
CA ILE A 360 -22.38 1.16 -24.80
C ILE A 360 -22.03 0.00 -25.74
N LEU A 361 -21.84 -1.22 -25.22
CA LEU A 361 -21.52 -2.40 -26.03
C LEU A 361 -22.60 -2.66 -27.09
N ARG A 362 -23.88 -2.63 -26.70
CA ARG A 362 -24.99 -2.88 -27.62
C ARG A 362 -25.03 -1.83 -28.74
N GLN A 363 -24.92 -0.54 -28.40
CA GLN A 363 -24.99 0.54 -29.37
C GLN A 363 -23.77 0.54 -30.31
N ALA A 364 -22.56 0.42 -29.75
CA ALA A 364 -21.32 0.38 -30.52
C ALA A 364 -21.30 -0.81 -31.50
N CYS A 365 -21.72 -2.00 -31.05
CA CYS A 365 -21.81 -3.19 -31.90
C CYS A 365 -22.86 -3.02 -33.01
N ALA A 366 -24.00 -2.41 -32.72
CA ALA A 366 -25.06 -2.16 -33.70
C ALA A 366 -24.64 -1.15 -34.77
N ASP A 367 -23.98 -0.06 -34.36
CA ASP A 367 -23.46 0.97 -35.27
C ASP A 367 -22.37 0.40 -36.19
N ALA A 368 -21.39 -0.31 -35.63
CA ALA A 368 -20.32 -0.95 -36.41
C ALA A 368 -20.87 -1.97 -37.42
N ALA A 369 -21.83 -2.81 -37.03
CA ALA A 369 -22.51 -3.73 -37.95
C ALA A 369 -23.29 -2.98 -39.04
N GLY A 370 -23.86 -1.82 -38.71
CA GLY A 370 -24.48 -0.91 -39.66
C GLY A 370 -23.49 -0.40 -40.72
N TRP A 371 -22.31 0.03 -40.28
CA TRP A 371 -21.25 0.50 -41.16
C TRP A 371 -20.73 -0.62 -42.08
N GLN A 372 -20.48 -1.82 -41.55
CA GLN A 372 -20.03 -2.97 -42.35
C GLN A 372 -21.08 -3.39 -43.39
N ARG A 373 -22.38 -3.29 -43.09
CA ARG A 373 -23.46 -3.55 -44.07
C ARG A 373 -23.52 -2.49 -45.17
N ALA A 374 -23.30 -1.23 -44.82
CA ALA A 374 -23.32 -0.12 -45.77
C ALA A 374 -22.04 -0.02 -46.61
N CYS A 375 -20.93 -0.57 -46.12
CA CYS A 375 -19.64 -0.64 -46.79
C CYS A 375 -19.10 -2.09 -46.79
N PRO A 376 -19.67 -3.03 -47.58
CA PRO A 376 -19.34 -4.46 -47.52
C PRO A 376 -17.88 -4.79 -47.84
N ASP A 377 -17.20 -3.93 -48.60
CA ASP A 377 -15.79 -4.09 -48.96
C ASP A 377 -14.83 -3.67 -47.83
N ARG A 378 -15.36 -3.21 -46.68
CA ARG A 378 -14.58 -2.71 -45.55
C ARG A 378 -14.85 -3.55 -44.30
N SER A 379 -13.77 -4.03 -43.68
CA SER A 379 -13.80 -4.51 -42.29
C SER A 379 -13.52 -3.33 -41.37
N ILE A 380 -14.47 -2.98 -40.50
CA ILE A 380 -14.37 -1.83 -39.59
C ILE A 380 -14.38 -2.33 -38.16
N ALA A 381 -13.31 -2.01 -37.43
CA ALA A 381 -13.21 -2.30 -36.00
C ALA A 381 -13.95 -1.25 -35.17
N ILE A 382 -14.45 -1.65 -34.00
CA ILE A 382 -15.04 -0.77 -33.00
C ILE A 382 -14.39 -1.04 -31.65
N SER A 383 -13.82 -0.01 -31.05
CA SER A 383 -13.14 -0.08 -29.77
C SER A 383 -14.03 0.44 -28.64
N VAL A 384 -14.10 -0.28 -27.53
CA VAL A 384 -14.95 0.04 -26.38
C VAL A 384 -14.16 -0.11 -25.09
N ASN A 385 -14.14 0.97 -24.30
CA ASN A 385 -13.52 1.00 -22.98
C ASN A 385 -14.25 0.12 -21.95
N VAL A 386 -13.48 -0.65 -21.17
CA VAL A 386 -13.98 -1.50 -20.08
C VAL A 386 -13.44 -1.01 -18.75
N SER A 387 -14.34 -0.60 -17.85
CA SER A 387 -13.93 -0.15 -16.52
C SER A 387 -13.50 -1.29 -15.61
N THR A 388 -12.78 -0.97 -14.55
CA THR A 388 -12.36 -1.92 -13.52
C THR A 388 -13.54 -2.67 -12.91
N THR A 389 -14.66 -1.98 -12.67
CA THR A 389 -15.87 -2.60 -12.07
C THR A 389 -16.56 -3.58 -13.02
N GLN A 390 -16.50 -3.33 -14.33
CA GLN A 390 -17.03 -4.26 -15.34
C GLN A 390 -16.13 -5.49 -15.48
N LEU A 391 -14.81 -5.32 -15.43
CA LEU A 391 -13.86 -6.43 -15.50
C LEU A 391 -14.01 -7.39 -14.29
N ASP A 392 -14.47 -6.85 -13.16
CA ASP A 392 -14.86 -7.64 -11.99
C ASP A 392 -16.21 -8.36 -12.14
N ASP A 393 -17.13 -7.92 -13.01
CA ASP A 393 -18.43 -8.60 -13.19
C ASP A 393 -18.22 -9.96 -13.89
N PRO A 394 -18.51 -11.10 -13.23
CA PRO A 394 -18.37 -12.42 -13.84
C PRO A 394 -19.26 -12.63 -15.08
N ARG A 395 -20.23 -11.74 -15.31
CA ARG A 395 -21.15 -11.80 -16.47
C ARG A 395 -20.66 -11.02 -17.67
N LEU A 396 -19.51 -10.34 -17.60
CA LEU A 396 -19.01 -9.49 -18.68
C LEU A 396 -18.91 -10.23 -20.02
N ALA A 397 -18.30 -11.42 -20.04
CA ALA A 397 -18.16 -12.21 -21.26
C ALA A 397 -19.52 -12.58 -21.89
N ALA A 398 -20.50 -12.97 -21.07
CA ALA A 398 -21.86 -13.27 -21.54
C ALA A 398 -22.58 -12.02 -22.09
N ARG A 399 -22.36 -10.85 -21.50
CA ARG A 399 -22.91 -9.57 -22.00
C ARG A 399 -22.32 -9.19 -23.35
N VAL A 400 -21.00 -9.38 -23.52
CA VAL A 400 -20.30 -9.15 -24.80
C VAL A 400 -20.81 -10.10 -25.88
N GLU A 401 -20.93 -11.39 -25.58
CA GLU A 401 -21.49 -12.39 -26.52
C GLU A 401 -22.93 -12.04 -26.93
N HIS A 402 -23.74 -11.57 -25.98
CA HIS A 402 -25.11 -11.14 -26.26
C HIS A 402 -25.15 -9.92 -27.20
N ALA A 403 -24.31 -8.90 -26.95
CA ALA A 403 -24.24 -7.71 -27.78
C ALA A 403 -23.82 -8.03 -29.24
N LEU A 404 -22.81 -8.89 -29.41
CA LEU A 404 -22.35 -9.37 -30.72
C LEU A 404 -23.43 -10.16 -31.44
N THR A 405 -24.09 -11.08 -30.74
CA THR A 405 -25.18 -11.91 -31.31
C THR A 405 -26.36 -11.04 -31.75
N ALA A 406 -26.72 -10.03 -30.95
CA ALA A 406 -27.83 -9.13 -31.25
C ALA A 406 -27.56 -8.20 -32.44
N SER A 407 -26.32 -7.72 -32.61
CA SER A 407 -25.94 -6.84 -33.72
C SER A 407 -25.60 -7.57 -35.01
N GLY A 408 -25.16 -8.84 -34.89
CA GLY A 408 -24.57 -9.62 -35.98
C GLY A 408 -23.15 -9.17 -36.34
N LEU A 409 -22.47 -8.44 -35.47
CA LEU A 409 -21.08 -8.01 -35.68
C LEU A 409 -20.13 -9.22 -35.55
N GLU A 410 -19.14 -9.29 -36.43
CA GLU A 410 -18.09 -10.30 -36.35
C GLU A 410 -17.25 -10.07 -35.07
N PRO A 411 -17.05 -11.09 -34.20
CA PRO A 411 -16.41 -10.88 -32.91
C PRO A 411 -15.04 -10.19 -32.96
N SER A 412 -14.19 -10.49 -33.95
CA SER A 412 -12.85 -9.90 -34.05
C SER A 412 -12.85 -8.41 -34.42
N SER A 413 -14.00 -7.89 -34.85
CA SER A 413 -14.24 -6.47 -35.10
C SER A 413 -14.50 -5.67 -33.81
N LEU A 414 -14.82 -6.33 -32.69
CA LEU A 414 -14.96 -5.67 -31.38
C LEU A 414 -13.64 -5.71 -30.62
N TRP A 415 -13.12 -4.53 -30.27
CA TRP A 415 -11.91 -4.36 -29.47
C TRP A 415 -12.33 -3.86 -28.09
N LEU A 416 -11.89 -4.55 -27.04
CA LEU A 416 -12.14 -4.13 -25.66
C LEU A 416 -10.85 -3.52 -25.11
N GLU A 417 -10.95 -2.26 -24.67
CA GLU A 417 -9.85 -1.49 -24.12
C GLU A 417 -9.84 -1.58 -22.61
N ILE A 418 -8.69 -1.93 -22.06
CA ILE A 418 -8.46 -2.03 -20.62
C ILE A 418 -7.21 -1.24 -20.27
N THR A 419 -7.36 -0.28 -19.38
CA THR A 419 -6.23 0.53 -18.91
C THR A 419 -5.18 -0.32 -18.18
N GLU A 420 -3.91 0.07 -18.29
CA GLU A 420 -2.79 -0.60 -17.64
C GLU A 420 -3.02 -0.79 -16.12
N SER A 421 -3.51 0.25 -15.45
CA SER A 421 -3.82 0.24 -14.02
C SER A 421 -4.90 -0.81 -13.65
N THR A 422 -5.88 -1.00 -14.54
CA THR A 422 -6.94 -1.99 -14.35
C THR A 422 -6.41 -3.42 -14.49
N LEU A 423 -5.51 -3.67 -15.46
CA LEU A 423 -4.86 -4.98 -15.64
C LEU A 423 -4.05 -5.40 -14.42
N MET A 424 -3.40 -4.43 -13.75
CA MET A 424 -2.43 -4.70 -12.69
C MET A 424 -3.02 -4.82 -11.28
N ARG A 425 -4.29 -4.43 -11.06
CA ARG A 425 -4.91 -4.46 -9.73
C ARG A 425 -5.08 -5.90 -9.18
N ASP A 426 -5.56 -6.83 -9.99
CA ASP A 426 -5.62 -8.26 -9.69
C ASP A 426 -5.27 -9.08 -10.95
N PRO A 427 -3.96 -9.33 -11.19
CA PRO A 427 -3.51 -9.96 -12.43
C PRO A 427 -4.00 -11.40 -12.61
N ALA A 428 -4.34 -12.11 -11.53
CA ALA A 428 -4.79 -13.49 -11.61
C ALA A 428 -6.24 -13.56 -12.10
N ARG A 429 -7.12 -12.76 -11.50
CA ARG A 429 -8.53 -12.66 -11.89
C ARG A 429 -8.68 -12.02 -13.27
N CYS A 430 -7.97 -10.92 -13.52
CA CYS A 430 -7.99 -10.25 -14.81
C CYS A 430 -7.66 -11.21 -15.95
N ARG A 431 -6.58 -12.00 -15.83
CA ARG A 431 -6.21 -13.00 -16.84
C ARG A 431 -7.33 -14.00 -17.12
N GLN A 432 -8.08 -14.43 -16.11
CA GLN A 432 -9.21 -15.33 -16.29
C GLN A 432 -10.29 -14.66 -17.14
N THR A 433 -10.76 -13.47 -16.74
CA THR A 433 -11.80 -12.72 -17.48
C THR A 433 -11.36 -12.42 -18.92
N LEU A 434 -10.11 -12.03 -19.14
CA LEU A 434 -9.57 -11.78 -20.47
C LEU A 434 -9.53 -13.06 -21.32
N THR A 435 -9.22 -14.22 -20.73
CA THR A 435 -9.24 -15.51 -21.44
C THR A 435 -10.67 -15.88 -21.86
N GLU A 436 -11.65 -15.63 -20.99
CA GLU A 436 -13.08 -15.84 -21.29
C GLU A 436 -13.55 -14.92 -22.43
N LEU A 437 -13.15 -13.65 -22.41
CA LEU A 437 -13.42 -12.70 -23.49
C LEU A 437 -12.78 -13.14 -24.81
N LYS A 438 -11.51 -13.58 -24.79
CA LYS A 438 -10.85 -14.11 -25.98
C LYS A 438 -11.55 -15.34 -26.55
N ALA A 439 -12.15 -16.17 -25.70
CA ALA A 439 -12.94 -17.32 -26.16
C ALA A 439 -14.22 -16.90 -26.91
N VAL A 440 -14.77 -15.71 -26.64
CA VAL A 440 -15.86 -15.11 -27.44
C VAL A 440 -15.39 -14.68 -28.83
N GLY A 441 -14.09 -14.43 -29.00
CA GLY A 441 -13.47 -14.06 -30.28
C GLY A 441 -13.19 -12.56 -30.45
N VAL A 442 -13.36 -11.75 -29.39
CA VAL A 442 -13.02 -10.32 -29.41
C VAL A 442 -11.51 -10.09 -29.39
N ARG A 443 -11.10 -8.87 -29.74
CA ARG A 443 -9.71 -8.41 -29.52
C ARG A 443 -9.60 -7.64 -28.22
N LEU A 444 -8.44 -7.73 -27.58
CA LEU A 444 -8.14 -7.07 -26.32
C LEU A 444 -7.00 -6.06 -26.53
N SER A 445 -7.25 -4.84 -26.08
CA SER A 445 -6.32 -3.72 -26.19
C SER A 445 -5.91 -3.25 -24.80
N ALA A 446 -4.61 -3.04 -24.59
CA ALA A 446 -4.08 -2.38 -23.40
C ALA A 446 -4.00 -0.87 -23.65
N ASP A 447 -4.67 -0.10 -22.80
CA ASP A 447 -4.78 1.36 -22.89
C ASP A 447 -3.90 2.10 -21.86
N ASP A 448 -3.62 3.37 -22.11
CA ASP A 448 -2.72 4.24 -21.33
C ASP A 448 -1.30 3.66 -21.12
N PHE A 449 -0.79 2.87 -22.07
CA PHE A 449 0.42 2.07 -21.86
C PHE A 449 1.68 2.94 -21.73
N GLY A 450 2.44 2.71 -20.65
CA GLY A 450 3.71 3.40 -20.38
C GLY A 450 3.63 4.47 -19.29
N THR A 451 2.42 4.82 -18.82
CA THR A 451 2.22 5.78 -17.73
C THR A 451 2.34 5.14 -16.34
N GLY A 452 2.36 3.80 -16.24
CA GLY A 452 2.46 3.02 -15.01
C GLY A 452 3.72 2.14 -14.89
N TYR A 453 3.87 1.48 -13.73
CA TYR A 453 4.96 0.52 -13.46
C TYR A 453 4.54 -0.90 -13.90
N SER A 454 4.34 -1.13 -15.19
CA SER A 454 4.09 -2.48 -15.70
C SER A 454 5.30 -3.39 -15.49
N SER A 455 5.09 -4.51 -14.80
CA SER A 455 6.02 -5.62 -14.88
C SER A 455 5.77 -6.35 -16.20
N LEU A 456 6.71 -6.21 -17.14
CA LEU A 456 6.75 -6.90 -18.45
C LEU A 456 6.39 -8.40 -18.36
N ALA A 457 6.65 -9.04 -17.21
CA ALA A 457 6.29 -10.41 -16.94
C ALA A 457 4.77 -10.67 -16.95
N TYR A 458 3.95 -9.69 -16.54
CA TYR A 458 2.48 -9.82 -16.55
C TYR A 458 1.90 -9.53 -17.93
N LEU A 459 2.46 -8.58 -18.69
CA LEU A 459 2.04 -8.29 -20.05
C LEU A 459 2.10 -9.55 -20.93
N LYS A 460 3.20 -10.32 -20.84
CA LYS A 460 3.35 -11.62 -21.51
C LYS A 460 2.28 -12.65 -21.13
N SER A 461 1.69 -12.54 -19.94
CA SER A 461 0.71 -13.50 -19.42
C SER A 461 -0.73 -13.19 -19.81
N PHE A 462 -0.99 -11.98 -20.31
CA PHE A 462 -2.32 -11.56 -20.76
C PHE A 462 -2.50 -11.84 -22.25
N PRO A 463 -3.68 -12.30 -22.69
CA PRO A 463 -3.92 -12.63 -24.09
C PRO A 463 -4.32 -11.37 -24.88
N LEU A 464 -3.45 -10.35 -24.86
CA LEU A 464 -3.64 -9.07 -25.55
C LEU A 464 -3.37 -9.19 -27.05
N ASP A 465 -3.96 -8.29 -27.84
CA ASP A 465 -3.73 -8.17 -29.29
C ASP A 465 -3.17 -6.80 -29.68
N ILE A 466 -3.46 -5.76 -28.88
CA ILE A 466 -3.20 -4.36 -29.20
C ILE A 466 -2.63 -3.63 -27.98
N ILE A 467 -1.70 -2.70 -28.22
CA ILE A 467 -1.22 -1.71 -27.25
C ILE A 467 -1.53 -0.31 -27.79
N LYS A 468 -2.14 0.54 -26.97
CA LYS A 468 -2.32 1.97 -27.26
C LYS A 468 -1.24 2.77 -26.54
N ILE A 469 -0.50 3.58 -27.31
CA ILE A 469 0.50 4.51 -26.77
C ILE A 469 -0.23 5.74 -26.27
N ASP A 470 -0.07 6.03 -24.98
CA ASP A 470 -0.68 7.19 -24.34
C ASP A 470 -0.27 8.51 -25.02
N GLN A 471 -1.25 9.41 -25.15
CA GLN A 471 -1.07 10.73 -25.77
C GLN A 471 0.07 11.56 -25.15
N SER A 472 0.43 11.35 -23.88
CA SER A 472 1.50 12.10 -23.22
C SER A 472 2.86 11.88 -23.87
N PHE A 473 3.13 10.70 -24.40
CA PHE A 473 4.36 10.41 -25.16
C PHE A 473 4.26 10.92 -26.60
N VAL A 474 3.09 10.84 -27.23
CA VAL A 474 2.89 11.35 -28.59
C VAL A 474 2.98 12.88 -28.64
N ALA A 475 2.52 13.57 -27.59
CA ALA A 475 2.54 15.02 -27.47
C ALA A 475 3.95 15.62 -27.55
N GLY A 476 4.98 14.90 -27.08
CA GLY A 476 6.36 15.36 -27.13
C GLY A 476 7.09 15.14 -28.46
N LEU A 477 6.53 14.33 -29.37
CA LEU A 477 7.16 14.06 -30.66
C LEU A 477 7.12 15.27 -31.61
N PRO A 478 8.16 15.48 -32.44
CA PRO A 478 9.42 14.71 -32.52
C PRO A 478 10.56 15.28 -31.64
N HIS A 479 10.29 16.31 -30.84
CA HIS A 479 11.35 17.12 -30.23
C HIS A 479 11.81 16.63 -28.86
N ASN A 480 10.97 15.91 -28.12
CA ASN A 480 11.34 15.30 -26.86
C ASN A 480 12.01 13.94 -27.10
N LEU A 481 13.31 13.87 -26.83
CA LEU A 481 14.11 12.65 -26.99
C LEU A 481 13.69 11.52 -26.03
N GLU A 482 13.16 11.87 -24.85
CA GLU A 482 12.67 10.88 -23.88
C GLU A 482 11.40 10.22 -24.40
N ASP A 483 10.43 11.01 -24.83
CA ASP A 483 9.17 10.50 -25.40
C ASP A 483 9.42 9.69 -26.68
N PHE A 484 10.34 10.16 -27.54
CA PHE A 484 10.80 9.40 -28.71
C PHE A 484 11.34 8.02 -28.34
N ALA A 485 12.21 7.94 -27.33
CA ALA A 485 12.79 6.68 -26.89
C ALA A 485 11.72 5.74 -26.30
N ILE A 486 10.74 6.29 -25.58
CA ILE A 486 9.63 5.52 -25.01
C ILE A 486 8.76 4.93 -26.13
N VAL A 487 8.38 5.72 -27.14
CA VAL A 487 7.60 5.25 -28.30
C VAL A 487 8.35 4.14 -29.04
N GLN A 488 9.66 4.30 -29.27
CA GLN A 488 10.50 3.26 -29.87
C GLN A 488 10.55 1.97 -29.04
N ALA A 489 10.69 2.10 -27.72
CA ALA A 489 10.69 0.94 -26.82
C ALA A 489 9.35 0.20 -26.84
N ILE A 490 8.22 0.93 -26.88
CA ILE A 490 6.88 0.33 -26.97
C ILE A 490 6.71 -0.40 -28.31
N LEU A 491 7.14 0.19 -29.43
CA LEU A 491 7.08 -0.45 -30.74
C LEU A 491 7.92 -1.75 -30.79
N ALA A 492 9.15 -1.70 -30.29
CA ALA A 492 10.03 -2.87 -30.22
C ALA A 492 9.45 -3.99 -29.33
N LEU A 493 8.89 -3.62 -28.17
CA LEU A 493 8.21 -4.54 -27.28
C LEU A 493 6.98 -5.19 -27.95
N SER A 494 6.19 -4.39 -28.65
CA SER A 494 4.99 -4.85 -29.33
C SER A 494 5.32 -5.84 -30.44
N ASP A 495 6.35 -5.57 -31.25
CA ASP A 495 6.85 -6.49 -32.26
C ASP A 495 7.33 -7.82 -31.64
N ALA A 496 8.08 -7.74 -30.53
CA ALA A 496 8.57 -8.94 -29.82
C ALA A 496 7.45 -9.81 -29.24
N LEU A 497 6.30 -9.21 -28.90
CA LEU A 497 5.13 -9.90 -28.35
C LEU A 497 4.09 -10.26 -29.41
N GLY A 498 4.27 -9.82 -30.66
CA GLY A 498 3.29 -9.99 -31.74
C GLY A 498 2.02 -9.17 -31.55
N LEU A 499 2.12 -8.00 -30.91
CA LEU A 499 1.03 -7.07 -30.64
C LEU A 499 1.01 -5.94 -31.67
N SER A 500 -0.18 -5.50 -32.07
CA SER A 500 -0.37 -4.30 -32.89
C SER A 500 -0.32 -3.04 -32.02
N VAL A 501 0.03 -1.90 -32.62
CA VAL A 501 0.17 -0.62 -31.89
C VAL A 501 -0.75 0.45 -32.45
N VAL A 502 -1.42 1.20 -31.58
CA VAL A 502 -2.19 2.40 -31.93
C VAL A 502 -1.58 3.59 -31.17
N ALA A 503 -1.18 4.65 -31.85
CA ALA A 503 -0.73 5.88 -31.20
C ALA A 503 -1.89 6.86 -30.98
N GLU A 504 -2.05 7.37 -29.76
CA GLU A 504 -3.11 8.31 -29.41
C GLU A 504 -2.67 9.77 -29.39
N GLY A 505 -3.62 10.69 -29.53
CA GLY A 505 -3.34 12.12 -29.38
C GLY A 505 -2.48 12.71 -30.50
N ILE A 506 -2.59 12.18 -31.72
CA ILE A 506 -1.91 12.77 -32.89
C ILE A 506 -2.64 14.06 -33.28
N GLU A 507 -1.97 15.20 -33.12
CA GLU A 507 -2.54 16.53 -33.38
C GLU A 507 -1.86 17.27 -34.54
N SER A 508 -0.68 16.81 -34.99
CA SER A 508 0.11 17.48 -36.02
C SER A 508 0.68 16.52 -37.07
N GLU A 509 0.89 17.04 -38.28
CA GLU A 509 1.56 16.33 -39.38
C GLU A 509 2.99 15.91 -39.02
N ALA A 510 3.67 16.65 -38.13
CA ALA A 510 5.01 16.32 -37.67
C ALA A 510 5.01 15.05 -36.81
N GLN A 511 4.06 14.93 -35.88
CA GLN A 511 3.87 13.71 -35.08
C GLN A 511 3.49 12.51 -35.96
N LEU A 512 2.61 12.71 -36.95
CA LEU A 512 2.24 11.67 -37.90
C LEU A 512 3.45 11.18 -38.71
N ALA A 513 4.24 12.10 -39.27
CA ALA A 513 5.43 11.75 -40.05
C ALA A 513 6.41 10.92 -39.21
N GLU A 514 6.65 11.35 -37.97
CA GLU A 514 7.53 10.66 -37.03
C GLU A 514 7.02 9.25 -36.69
N LEU A 515 5.75 9.12 -36.28
CA LEU A 515 5.15 7.82 -35.94
C LEU A 515 5.15 6.85 -37.13
N ARG A 516 4.91 7.35 -38.34
CA ARG A 516 4.97 6.55 -39.57
C ARG A 516 6.40 6.11 -39.90
N ASP A 517 7.38 7.01 -39.78
CA ASP A 517 8.78 6.68 -40.04
C ASP A 517 9.32 5.65 -39.02
N GLN A 518 8.80 5.68 -37.79
CA GLN A 518 9.05 4.69 -36.75
C GLN A 518 8.34 3.33 -36.97
N GLY A 519 7.43 3.23 -37.94
CA GLY A 519 6.70 2.00 -38.27
C GLY A 519 5.45 1.75 -37.43
N THR A 520 4.86 2.80 -36.85
CA THR A 520 3.58 2.69 -36.13
C THR A 520 2.46 2.38 -37.12
N PRO A 521 1.67 1.30 -36.93
CA PRO A 521 0.70 0.88 -37.93
C PRO A 521 -0.60 1.71 -37.90
N TYR A 522 -1.06 2.09 -36.70
CA TYR A 522 -2.32 2.80 -36.51
C TYR A 522 -2.16 4.03 -35.63
N GLY A 523 -3.06 4.99 -35.77
CA GLY A 523 -3.14 6.12 -34.86
C GLY A 523 -4.50 6.79 -34.83
N GLN A 524 -4.70 7.59 -33.80
CA GLN A 524 -5.91 8.36 -33.55
C GLN A 524 -5.57 9.72 -32.94
N GLY A 525 -6.41 10.72 -33.22
CA GLY A 525 -6.21 12.06 -32.68
C GLY A 525 -6.92 13.16 -33.48
N TYR A 526 -6.80 14.39 -32.98
CA TYR A 526 -7.49 15.56 -33.53
C TYR A 526 -6.94 16.03 -34.88
N LEU A 527 -5.80 15.49 -35.33
CA LEU A 527 -5.33 15.69 -36.70
C LEU A 527 -6.40 15.31 -37.74
N TRP A 528 -7.17 14.24 -37.48
CA TRP A 528 -8.22 13.78 -38.40
C TRP A 528 -9.63 14.17 -37.94
N SER A 529 -9.96 13.95 -36.68
CA SER A 529 -11.29 14.25 -36.15
C SER A 529 -11.35 14.14 -34.63
N GLU A 530 -12.18 15.00 -34.02
CA GLU A 530 -12.78 14.71 -32.73
C GLU A 530 -13.81 13.56 -32.85
N ALA A 531 -14.42 13.14 -31.76
CA ALA A 531 -15.46 12.12 -31.82
C ALA A 531 -16.72 12.65 -32.53
N ILE A 532 -17.15 11.95 -33.58
CA ILE A 532 -18.28 12.33 -34.44
C ILE A 532 -19.48 11.37 -34.30
N PRO A 533 -20.71 11.79 -34.61
CA PRO A 533 -21.87 10.90 -34.60
C PRO A 533 -21.76 9.75 -35.62
N SER A 534 -22.51 8.66 -35.39
CA SER A 534 -22.53 7.45 -36.25
C SER A 534 -22.76 7.76 -37.73
N GLU A 535 -23.67 8.69 -38.05
CA GLU A 535 -23.99 9.08 -39.43
C GLU A 535 -22.82 9.79 -40.13
N ALA A 536 -22.07 10.62 -39.38
CA ALA A 536 -20.89 11.30 -39.89
C ALA A 536 -19.74 10.31 -40.11
N MET A 537 -19.58 9.34 -39.21
CA MET A 537 -18.64 8.24 -39.38
C MET A 537 -18.97 7.43 -40.63
N LEU A 538 -20.23 7.06 -40.84
CA LEU A 538 -20.66 6.36 -42.05
C LEU A 538 -20.37 7.16 -43.33
N THR A 539 -20.61 8.48 -43.31
CA THR A 539 -20.31 9.36 -44.44
C THR A 539 -18.81 9.38 -44.76
N ARG A 540 -17.96 9.46 -43.73
CA ARG A 540 -16.50 9.37 -43.87
C ARG A 540 -16.10 8.03 -44.49
N LEU A 541 -16.67 6.93 -44.00
CA LEU A 541 -16.39 5.59 -44.51
C LEU A 541 -16.82 5.42 -45.99
N GLY A 542 -17.90 6.07 -46.42
CA GLY A 542 -18.35 6.05 -47.81
C GLY A 542 -17.50 6.93 -48.76
N ALA A 543 -16.84 7.98 -48.24
CA ALA A 543 -16.07 8.92 -49.04
C ALA A 543 -14.63 8.46 -49.33
N GLU A 544 -14.03 7.67 -48.43
CA GLU A 544 -12.67 7.13 -48.59
C GLU A 544 -12.63 6.00 -49.63
N ARG A 545 -11.80 6.15 -50.67
CA ARG A 545 -11.58 5.10 -51.68
C ARG A 545 -10.55 4.09 -51.19
N VAL A 546 -10.98 2.86 -50.93
CA VAL A 546 -10.08 1.72 -50.64
C VAL A 546 -9.70 1.02 -51.95
N ALA A 547 -8.42 0.70 -52.14
CA ALA A 547 -7.99 -0.09 -53.30
C ALA A 547 -8.54 -1.52 -53.19
N VAL A 548 -9.35 -1.95 -54.16
CA VAL A 548 -9.93 -3.29 -54.23
C VAL A 548 -8.81 -4.32 -54.37
N GLY A 549 -8.63 -5.18 -53.36
CA GLY A 549 -7.72 -6.33 -53.42
C GLY A 549 -6.81 -6.56 -52.21
N GLN A 550 -6.77 -5.64 -51.24
CA GLN A 550 -6.33 -6.01 -49.90
C GLN A 550 -7.58 -6.17 -49.04
N PRO A 551 -8.01 -7.39 -48.68
CA PRO A 551 -8.92 -7.50 -47.56
C PRO A 551 -8.31 -6.71 -46.40
N GLY A 552 -9.15 -5.97 -45.66
CA GLY A 552 -8.80 -5.45 -44.34
C GLY A 552 -8.62 -6.61 -43.37
N ASP A 553 -7.76 -7.56 -43.74
CA ASP A 553 -7.41 -8.76 -43.03
C ASP A 553 -6.41 -8.32 -41.98
N LEU A 554 -6.95 -7.69 -40.93
CA LEU A 554 -6.30 -7.57 -39.63
C LEU A 554 -5.92 -8.96 -39.06
N THR A 555 -6.32 -10.05 -39.74
CA THR A 555 -5.98 -11.46 -39.50
C THR A 555 -4.76 -11.94 -40.29
N GLY A 556 -4.37 -11.28 -41.39
CA GLY A 556 -3.31 -11.75 -42.30
C GLY A 556 -1.97 -11.00 -42.20
N ALA A 557 -1.92 -9.84 -41.56
CA ALA A 557 -0.74 -8.98 -41.50
C ALA A 557 0.08 -9.11 -40.19
N LEU A 558 -0.06 -10.20 -39.43
CA LEU A 558 0.71 -10.48 -38.20
C LEU A 558 2.16 -10.97 -38.44
N LEU A 559 2.74 -10.67 -39.60
CA LEU A 559 4.16 -10.87 -39.84
C LEU A 559 4.72 -9.65 -40.59
N PRO A 560 5.37 -8.70 -39.89
CA PRO A 560 6.27 -7.81 -40.57
C PRO A 560 7.41 -8.64 -41.18
N ALA A 561 7.70 -8.35 -42.45
CA ALA A 561 8.66 -9.06 -43.31
C ALA A 561 10.14 -8.86 -42.93
N ARG A 562 10.48 -8.79 -41.63
CA ARG A 562 11.88 -8.58 -41.17
C ARG A 562 12.48 -9.64 -40.26
N LEU A 563 11.75 -10.68 -39.84
CA LEU A 563 12.32 -11.71 -38.95
C LEU A 563 12.15 -13.13 -39.49
N ALA A 564 12.65 -13.34 -40.73
CA ALA A 564 13.01 -14.67 -41.20
C ALA A 564 14.44 -15.00 -40.75
N THR A 565 14.65 -15.19 -39.44
CA THR A 565 15.82 -15.94 -38.94
C THR A 565 15.33 -16.91 -37.87
N GLY A 566 15.69 -18.19 -38.01
CA GLY A 566 15.16 -19.32 -37.23
C GLY A 566 15.61 -19.39 -35.77
N ALA A 567 15.61 -18.26 -35.06
CA ALA A 567 15.92 -18.19 -33.63
C ALA A 567 14.68 -18.51 -32.79
N SER A 568 14.85 -19.21 -31.66
CA SER A 568 13.76 -19.54 -30.75
C SER A 568 13.20 -18.26 -30.08
N PRO A 569 11.98 -18.29 -29.50
CA PRO A 569 11.44 -17.17 -28.73
C PRO A 569 12.31 -16.75 -27.53
N GLU A 570 13.13 -17.67 -27.02
CA GLU A 570 14.05 -17.41 -25.89
C GLU A 570 15.27 -16.59 -26.37
N ASP A 571 15.86 -16.96 -27.51
CA ASP A 571 16.99 -16.24 -28.13
C ASP A 571 16.66 -14.78 -28.48
N ARG A 572 15.39 -14.49 -28.79
CA ARG A 572 14.90 -13.15 -29.14
C ARG A 572 14.70 -12.25 -27.92
N VAL A 573 14.24 -12.80 -26.81
CA VAL A 573 14.14 -12.07 -25.53
C VAL A 573 15.53 -11.74 -25.02
N ASP A 574 16.49 -12.65 -25.19
CA ASP A 574 17.87 -12.44 -24.78
C ASP A 574 18.57 -11.34 -25.58
N SER A 575 18.33 -11.26 -26.89
CA SER A 575 18.80 -10.15 -27.73
C SER A 575 18.21 -8.79 -27.33
N VAL A 576 16.93 -8.74 -26.93
CA VAL A 576 16.24 -7.51 -26.51
C VAL A 576 16.74 -7.05 -25.13
N LEU A 577 17.00 -7.99 -24.21
CA LEU A 577 17.57 -7.68 -22.89
C LEU A 577 19.02 -7.16 -22.99
N GLY A 578 19.82 -7.67 -23.93
CA GLY A 578 21.16 -7.15 -24.22
C GLY A 578 21.15 -5.71 -24.72
N LEU A 579 20.26 -5.38 -25.66
CA LEU A 579 20.05 -4.02 -26.19
C LEU A 579 19.54 -3.04 -25.13
N LEU A 580 18.50 -3.42 -24.38
CA LEU A 580 17.95 -2.60 -23.29
C LEU A 580 18.96 -2.37 -22.16
N SER A 581 19.84 -3.33 -21.88
CA SER A 581 20.85 -3.17 -20.83
C SER A 581 21.89 -2.11 -21.17
N HIS A 582 22.32 -2.00 -22.42
CA HIS A 582 23.28 -0.96 -22.84
C HIS A 582 22.66 0.46 -22.75
N GLU A 583 21.40 0.61 -23.16
CA GLU A 583 20.64 1.87 -23.12
C GLU A 583 20.33 2.33 -21.69
N ILE A 584 20.09 1.40 -20.76
CA ILE A 584 19.80 1.71 -19.33
C ILE A 584 21.10 1.88 -18.52
N ARG A 585 22.20 1.19 -18.90
CA ARG A 585 23.49 1.29 -18.20
C ARG A 585 24.09 2.70 -18.34
N SER A 586 24.03 3.29 -19.53
CA SER A 586 24.57 4.63 -19.81
C SER A 586 24.07 5.72 -18.84
N PRO A 587 22.76 5.92 -18.64
CA PRO A 587 22.26 6.91 -17.68
C PRO A 587 22.56 6.51 -16.22
N LEU A 588 22.56 5.22 -15.87
CA LEU A 588 22.91 4.76 -14.52
C LEU A 588 24.37 5.04 -14.16
N THR A 589 25.30 4.84 -15.08
CA THR A 589 26.72 5.18 -14.89
C THR A 589 26.91 6.68 -14.68
N VAL A 590 26.15 7.51 -15.39
CA VAL A 590 26.17 8.97 -15.21
C VAL A 590 25.62 9.37 -13.83
N ILE A 591 24.51 8.78 -13.40
CA ILE A 591 23.91 9.01 -12.07
C ILE A 591 24.88 8.57 -10.95
N ALA A 592 25.52 7.41 -11.10
CA ALA A 592 26.52 6.91 -10.17
C ALA A 592 27.74 7.84 -10.11
N GLY A 593 28.19 8.38 -11.25
CA GLY A 593 29.25 9.38 -11.32
C GLY A 593 28.95 10.66 -10.56
N TYR A 594 27.77 11.25 -10.77
CA TYR A 594 27.34 12.46 -10.02
C TYR A 594 27.15 12.19 -8.53
N ALA A 595 26.61 11.01 -8.17
CA ALA A 595 26.47 10.63 -6.78
C ALA A 595 27.82 10.42 -6.11
N SER A 596 28.80 9.82 -6.79
CA SER A 596 30.17 9.69 -6.29
C SER A 596 30.84 11.05 -6.09
N ASP A 597 30.61 12.00 -6.99
CA ASP A 597 31.17 13.36 -6.87
C ASP A 597 30.56 14.13 -5.69
N LEU A 598 29.25 14.01 -5.48
CA LEU A 598 28.54 14.59 -4.34
C LEU A 598 28.91 13.94 -3.00
N GLN A 599 29.33 12.67 -2.98
CA GLN A 599 29.89 12.04 -1.78
C GLN A 599 31.25 12.62 -1.38
N GLN A 600 32.08 12.95 -2.37
CA GLN A 600 33.45 13.43 -2.15
C GLN A 600 33.51 14.94 -1.88
N HIS A 601 32.63 15.72 -2.52
CA HIS A 601 32.69 17.18 -2.55
C HIS A 601 31.42 17.89 -2.04
N GLY A 602 30.34 17.15 -1.75
CA GLY A 602 29.09 17.70 -1.23
C GLY A 602 29.14 18.02 0.27
N ASP A 603 28.20 18.85 0.73
CA ASP A 603 28.03 19.03 2.18
C ASP A 603 27.55 17.72 2.85
N PRO A 604 27.74 17.54 4.16
CA PRO A 604 27.40 16.31 4.88
C PRO A 604 25.98 15.74 4.63
N GLU A 605 24.98 16.58 4.42
CA GLU A 605 23.61 16.19 4.12
C GLU A 605 23.48 15.65 2.68
N HIS A 606 24.09 16.35 1.72
CA HIS A 606 24.16 15.94 0.32
C HIS A 606 25.03 14.69 0.12
N ALA A 607 26.15 14.57 0.82
CA ALA A 607 27.03 13.40 0.77
C ALA A 607 26.29 12.14 1.24
N ARG A 608 25.46 12.23 2.28
CA ARG A 608 24.67 11.11 2.80
C ARG A 608 23.53 10.71 1.86
N ALA A 609 22.86 11.66 1.23
CA ALA A 609 21.88 11.38 0.17
C ALA A 609 22.55 10.74 -1.06
N ALA A 610 23.73 11.22 -1.42
CA ALA A 610 24.53 10.70 -2.52
C ALA A 610 25.07 9.28 -2.25
N THR A 611 25.35 8.91 -0.99
CA THR A 611 25.63 7.50 -0.61
C THR A 611 24.48 6.56 -0.95
N ASN A 612 23.24 6.98 -0.68
CA ASN A 612 22.07 6.16 -0.97
C ASN A 612 21.76 6.08 -2.47
N ILE A 613 21.96 7.17 -3.21
CA ILE A 613 21.76 7.19 -4.67
C ILE A 613 22.81 6.31 -5.36
N TYR A 614 24.07 6.40 -4.94
CA TYR A 614 25.14 5.56 -5.47
C TYR A 614 24.89 4.07 -5.18
N SER A 615 24.54 3.71 -3.94
CA SER A 615 24.27 2.31 -3.60
C SER A 615 23.06 1.73 -4.36
N ALA A 616 22.02 2.53 -4.58
CA ALA A 616 20.88 2.14 -5.40
C ALA A 616 21.25 1.99 -6.89
N ALA A 617 22.05 2.91 -7.44
CA ALA A 617 22.53 2.85 -8.82
C ALA A 617 23.40 1.61 -9.06
N MET A 618 24.37 1.33 -8.18
CA MET A 618 25.22 0.13 -8.24
C MET A 618 24.41 -1.16 -8.10
N ARG A 619 23.35 -1.16 -7.29
CA ARG A 619 22.45 -2.31 -7.16
C ARG A 619 21.69 -2.59 -8.46
N LEU A 620 21.21 -1.55 -9.13
CA LEU A 620 20.52 -1.67 -10.42
C LEU A 620 21.47 -2.09 -11.53
N GLU A 621 22.68 -1.53 -11.56
CA GLU A 621 23.74 -1.92 -12.51
C GLU A 621 24.09 -3.40 -12.36
N ARG A 622 24.19 -3.90 -11.12
CA ARG A 622 24.40 -5.32 -10.83
C ARG A 622 23.24 -6.22 -11.28
N ILE A 623 22.00 -5.76 -11.14
CA ILE A 623 20.83 -6.51 -11.65
C ILE A 623 20.87 -6.56 -13.19
N LEU A 624 21.22 -5.46 -13.84
CA LEU A 624 21.35 -5.37 -15.30
C LEU A 624 22.52 -6.20 -15.84
N ALA A 625 23.67 -6.21 -15.16
CA ALA A 625 24.80 -7.07 -15.48
C ALA A 625 24.41 -8.54 -15.38
N ASN A 626 23.80 -8.95 -14.26
CA ASN A 626 23.31 -10.33 -14.08
C ASN A 626 22.24 -10.74 -15.11
N LEU A 627 21.44 -9.78 -15.62
CA LEU A 627 20.49 -10.04 -16.70
C LEU A 627 21.20 -10.25 -18.03
N VAL A 628 22.21 -9.44 -18.37
CA VAL A 628 23.03 -9.60 -19.58
C VAL A 628 23.83 -10.89 -19.54
N ASP A 629 24.51 -11.17 -18.43
CA ASP A 629 25.32 -12.39 -18.30
C ASP A 629 24.45 -13.65 -18.40
N ALA A 630 23.20 -13.60 -17.92
CA ALA A 630 22.23 -14.67 -18.07
C ALA A 630 21.71 -14.82 -19.51
N THR A 631 21.79 -13.79 -20.33
CA THR A 631 21.40 -13.78 -21.76
C THR A 631 22.55 -14.25 -22.66
N GLU A 632 23.80 -13.91 -22.31
CA GLU A 632 24.99 -14.33 -23.05
C GLU A 632 25.37 -15.81 -22.80
N ALA A 633 25.02 -16.34 -21.62
CA ALA A 633 25.27 -17.73 -21.20
C ALA A 633 24.74 -18.81 -22.17
N ASP A 634 23.71 -18.52 -22.97
CA ASP A 634 23.11 -19.48 -23.91
C ASP A 634 23.80 -19.46 -25.31
N SER A 635 24.66 -18.48 -25.61
CA SER A 635 25.22 -18.23 -26.96
C SER A 635 26.61 -18.84 -27.27
N SER A 636 27.22 -19.52 -26.30
CA SER A 636 28.50 -20.27 -26.33
C SER A 636 29.81 -19.47 -26.46
N ALA A 637 30.77 -19.88 -25.61
CA ALA A 637 32.16 -19.44 -25.43
C ALA A 637 32.36 -18.02 -24.86
N LEU A 638 32.18 -17.89 -23.54
CA LEU A 638 32.83 -16.83 -22.76
C LEU A 638 34.33 -16.91 -23.02
N ASP A 639 34.93 -15.82 -23.52
CA ASP A 639 36.38 -15.67 -23.65
C ASP A 639 36.98 -15.55 -22.24
N LEU A 640 37.27 -16.68 -21.60
CA LEU A 640 37.71 -16.74 -20.21
C LEU A 640 39.12 -16.15 -20.09
N GLN A 641 39.28 -15.14 -19.24
CA GLN A 641 40.59 -14.60 -18.90
C GLN A 641 41.20 -15.44 -17.78
N LEU A 642 41.65 -16.64 -18.13
CA LEU A 642 42.20 -17.59 -17.18
C LEU A 642 43.54 -17.09 -16.60
N GLU A 643 43.58 -16.95 -15.28
CA GLU A 643 44.78 -16.61 -14.52
C GLU A 643 44.93 -17.53 -13.31
N THR A 644 46.13 -17.58 -12.71
CA THR A 644 46.36 -18.36 -11.49
C THR A 644 45.97 -17.53 -10.28
N VAL A 645 44.86 -17.91 -9.63
CA VAL A 645 44.29 -17.20 -8.47
C VAL A 645 44.39 -18.09 -7.23
N ASP A 646 44.77 -17.51 -6.09
CA ASP A 646 44.58 -18.18 -4.80
C ASP A 646 43.12 -18.05 -4.37
N ILE A 647 42.41 -19.17 -4.34
CA ILE A 647 40.99 -19.20 -3.96
C ILE A 647 40.77 -18.73 -2.53
N VAL A 648 41.73 -18.95 -1.62
CA VAL A 648 41.60 -18.49 -0.24
C VAL A 648 41.59 -16.96 -0.20
N ASP A 649 42.53 -16.32 -0.90
CA ASP A 649 42.61 -14.85 -0.98
C ASP A 649 41.36 -14.26 -1.66
N LEU A 650 40.87 -14.89 -2.73
CA LEU A 650 39.66 -14.44 -3.43
C LEU A 650 38.41 -14.53 -2.55
N VAL A 651 38.28 -15.60 -1.76
CA VAL A 651 37.16 -15.75 -0.80
C VAL A 651 37.26 -14.72 0.32
N GLU A 652 38.46 -14.46 0.85
CA GLU A 652 38.67 -13.40 1.85
C GLU A 652 38.35 -12.00 1.31
N GLN A 653 38.76 -11.71 0.07
CA GLN A 653 38.42 -10.46 -0.60
C GLN A 653 36.91 -10.32 -0.77
N THR A 654 36.26 -11.37 -1.25
CA THR A 654 34.80 -11.41 -1.37
C THR A 654 34.08 -11.15 -0.04
N ILE A 655 34.57 -11.74 1.06
CA ILE A 655 34.02 -11.51 2.40
C ILE A 655 34.18 -10.04 2.80
N ARG A 656 35.33 -9.40 2.53
CA ARG A 656 35.54 -7.98 2.83
C ARG A 656 34.58 -7.10 2.03
N ASP A 657 34.45 -7.36 0.73
CA ASP A 657 33.59 -6.59 -0.17
C ASP A 657 32.11 -6.65 0.27
N LEU A 658 31.66 -7.84 0.68
CA LEU A 658 30.27 -8.05 1.10
C LEU A 658 29.99 -7.68 2.57
N SER A 659 31.01 -7.45 3.40
CA SER A 659 30.83 -7.14 4.83
C SER A 659 30.10 -5.81 5.09
N HIS A 660 30.06 -4.91 4.09
CA HIS A 660 29.30 -3.67 4.14
C HIS A 660 27.89 -3.79 3.54
N GLU A 661 27.60 -4.86 2.79
CA GLU A 661 26.32 -5.08 2.12
C GLU A 661 25.43 -6.10 2.84
N ILE A 662 26.02 -6.97 3.68
CA ILE A 662 25.36 -8.10 4.33
C ILE A 662 25.47 -7.98 5.86
N ASP A 663 24.33 -7.96 6.54
CA ASP A 663 24.26 -7.85 8.01
C ASP A 663 24.62 -9.15 8.74
N ASN A 664 24.63 -10.29 8.03
CA ASN A 664 25.01 -11.59 8.59
C ASN A 664 26.53 -11.70 8.77
N PRO A 665 27.05 -12.03 9.97
CA PRO A 665 28.48 -12.20 10.18
C PRO A 665 29.02 -13.36 9.34
N MET A 666 30.09 -13.13 8.57
CA MET A 666 30.73 -14.14 7.74
C MET A 666 32.02 -14.64 8.40
N HIS A 667 32.17 -15.97 8.48
CA HIS A 667 33.35 -16.61 9.06
C HIS A 667 34.00 -17.55 8.04
N LEU A 668 35.27 -17.31 7.74
CA LEU A 668 36.08 -18.24 6.95
C LEU A 668 36.69 -19.31 7.87
N VAL A 669 36.40 -20.58 7.56
CA VAL A 669 36.96 -21.77 8.20
C VAL A 669 37.81 -22.48 7.14
N ALA A 670 39.10 -22.16 7.11
CA ALA A 670 40.02 -22.79 6.16
C ALA A 670 40.40 -24.21 6.62
N SER A 671 40.21 -25.21 5.75
CA SER A 671 40.61 -26.60 5.96
C SER A 671 41.67 -26.99 4.93
N GLY A 672 42.90 -26.49 5.10
CA GLY A 672 44.04 -26.85 4.26
C GLY A 672 45.22 -25.88 4.34
N PRO A 673 46.41 -26.26 3.83
CA PRO A 673 47.55 -25.35 3.77
C PRO A 673 47.33 -24.29 2.66
N ALA A 674 47.24 -23.02 3.05
CA ALA A 674 47.39 -21.88 2.13
C ALA A 674 48.85 -21.82 1.64
N PRO A 675 49.14 -21.54 0.36
CA PRO A 675 48.24 -21.06 -0.69
C PRO A 675 47.48 -22.15 -1.48
N CYS A 676 46.28 -21.83 -2.03
CA CYS A 676 45.45 -22.73 -2.83
C CYS A 676 45.26 -22.22 -4.27
N PRO A 677 46.30 -22.31 -5.13
CA PRO A 677 46.22 -21.79 -6.49
C PRO A 677 45.35 -22.66 -7.41
N VAL A 678 44.49 -22.01 -8.20
CA VAL A 678 43.71 -22.60 -9.31
C VAL A 678 43.74 -21.71 -10.54
N VAL A 679 43.54 -22.28 -11.72
CA VAL A 679 43.45 -21.52 -12.98
C VAL A 679 42.00 -21.20 -13.31
N VAL A 680 41.59 -19.93 -13.15
CA VAL A 680 40.20 -19.46 -13.34
C VAL A 680 40.16 -18.02 -13.83
N ASP A 681 39.01 -17.56 -14.31
CA ASP A 681 38.71 -16.14 -14.47
C ASP A 681 38.31 -15.55 -13.11
N GLN A 682 39.16 -14.70 -12.53
CA GLN A 682 38.94 -14.17 -11.19
C GLN A 682 37.61 -13.43 -11.06
N GLY A 683 37.25 -12.62 -12.06
CA GLY A 683 36.03 -11.80 -12.04
C GLY A 683 34.77 -12.67 -12.05
N GLN A 684 34.72 -13.69 -12.89
CA GLN A 684 33.58 -14.60 -12.95
C GLN A 684 33.46 -15.44 -11.67
N ILE A 685 34.57 -15.96 -11.13
CA ILE A 685 34.53 -16.72 -9.88
C ILE A 685 34.09 -15.84 -8.70
N GLN A 686 34.55 -14.58 -8.65
CA GLN A 686 34.09 -13.61 -7.65
C GLN A 686 32.57 -13.37 -7.76
N GLN A 687 32.04 -13.23 -8.98
CA GLN A 687 30.61 -13.09 -9.22
C GLN A 687 29.82 -14.34 -8.78
N ALA A 688 30.33 -15.54 -9.04
CA ALA A 688 29.72 -16.78 -8.56
C ALA A 688 29.66 -16.81 -7.02
N LEU A 689 30.75 -16.43 -6.34
CA LEU A 689 30.80 -16.33 -4.88
C LEU A 689 29.80 -15.29 -4.34
N HIS A 690 29.72 -14.11 -4.96
CA HIS A 690 28.74 -13.06 -4.59
C HIS A 690 27.31 -13.59 -4.68
N ASN A 691 26.98 -14.30 -5.74
CA ASN A 691 25.64 -14.87 -5.95
C ASN A 691 25.31 -15.95 -4.91
N LEU A 692 26.28 -16.79 -4.53
CA LEU A 692 26.08 -17.85 -3.54
C LEU A 692 25.98 -17.29 -2.11
N ILE A 693 26.84 -16.34 -1.73
CA ILE A 693 26.83 -15.70 -0.41
C ILE A 693 25.59 -14.82 -0.23
N GLY A 694 25.23 -14.04 -1.25
CA GLY A 694 23.99 -13.26 -1.24
C GLY A 694 22.75 -14.13 -1.12
N ASN A 695 22.76 -15.35 -1.69
CA ASN A 695 21.70 -16.32 -1.48
C ASN A 695 21.66 -16.80 -0.03
N ALA A 696 22.82 -17.17 0.54
CA ALA A 696 22.95 -17.62 1.92
C ALA A 696 22.46 -16.57 2.94
N SER A 697 22.85 -15.31 2.79
CA SER A 697 22.39 -14.21 3.67
C SER A 697 20.89 -14.03 3.61
N LYS A 698 20.35 -13.93 2.39
CA LYS A 698 18.93 -13.65 2.17
C LYS A 698 17.97 -14.67 2.80
N PHE A 699 18.42 -15.93 2.91
CA PHE A 699 17.62 -17.00 3.50
C PHE A 699 18.01 -17.33 4.94
N SER A 700 19.07 -16.72 5.48
CA SER A 700 19.44 -16.81 6.88
C SER A 700 18.65 -15.80 7.71
N PRO A 701 18.29 -16.11 8.97
CA PRO A 701 17.79 -15.12 9.90
C PRO A 701 18.80 -13.98 10.12
N ASP A 702 18.32 -12.76 10.39
CA ASP A 702 19.16 -11.60 10.62
C ASP A 702 20.17 -11.86 11.76
N GLY A 703 21.44 -11.52 11.50
CA GLY A 703 22.55 -11.74 12.45
C GLY A 703 23.02 -13.20 12.60
N ALA A 704 22.40 -14.17 11.92
CA ALA A 704 22.89 -15.54 11.92
C ALA A 704 24.18 -15.67 11.07
N PRO A 705 25.20 -16.41 11.52
CA PRO A 705 26.48 -16.48 10.83
C PRO A 705 26.43 -17.32 9.55
N ILE A 706 27.11 -16.85 8.50
CA ILE A 706 27.39 -17.61 7.27
C ILE A 706 28.82 -18.15 7.36
N THR A 707 28.97 -19.46 7.21
CA THR A 707 30.29 -20.11 7.29
C THR A 707 30.79 -20.43 5.89
N LEU A 708 31.96 -19.92 5.54
CA LEU A 708 32.66 -20.25 4.31
C LEU A 708 33.80 -21.20 4.62
N GLY A 709 34.05 -22.18 3.76
CA GLY A 709 35.20 -23.07 3.90
C GLY A 709 35.80 -23.42 2.56
N VAL A 710 37.12 -23.62 2.53
CA VAL A 710 37.85 -24.05 1.33
C VAL A 710 38.50 -25.39 1.62
N ASP A 711 38.13 -26.40 0.85
CA ASP A 711 38.67 -27.75 0.92
C ASP A 711 39.32 -28.12 -0.42
N ARG A 712 40.50 -28.74 -0.37
CA ARG A 712 41.21 -29.21 -1.57
C ARG A 712 41.29 -30.74 -1.60
N THR A 713 40.99 -31.30 -2.76
CA THR A 713 41.16 -32.72 -3.10
C THR A 713 42.08 -32.85 -4.32
N ASP A 714 42.51 -34.08 -4.64
CA ASP A 714 43.37 -34.33 -5.81
C ASP A 714 42.72 -33.86 -7.14
N ALA A 715 41.39 -33.84 -7.21
CA ALA A 715 40.67 -33.50 -8.43
C ALA A 715 39.99 -32.12 -8.41
N PHE A 716 39.63 -31.60 -7.23
CA PHE A 716 38.81 -30.39 -7.11
C PHE A 716 39.20 -29.53 -5.90
N VAL A 717 38.93 -28.23 -6.03
CA VAL A 717 38.85 -27.26 -4.93
C VAL A 717 37.37 -26.95 -4.69
N ASP A 718 36.89 -27.24 -3.49
CA ASP A 718 35.50 -27.03 -3.08
C ASP A 718 35.45 -25.80 -2.15
N VAL A 719 34.73 -24.75 -2.57
CA VAL A 719 34.35 -23.63 -1.70
C VAL A 719 32.95 -23.88 -1.18
N THR A 720 32.84 -24.13 0.12
CA THR A 720 31.58 -24.38 0.81
C THR A 720 31.02 -23.08 1.40
N ILE A 721 29.74 -22.83 1.19
CA ILE A 721 28.99 -21.72 1.78
C ILE A 721 27.83 -22.33 2.56
N THR A 722 27.85 -22.19 3.87
CA THR A 722 26.88 -22.79 4.79
C THR A 722 26.06 -21.72 5.48
N ASP A 723 24.74 -21.85 5.36
CA ASP A 723 23.74 -20.96 5.95
C ASP A 723 22.89 -21.69 7.03
N SER A 724 22.05 -20.91 7.71
CA SER A 724 21.09 -21.38 8.72
C SER A 724 19.63 -21.25 8.28
N GLY A 725 19.40 -21.06 6.98
CA GLY A 725 18.07 -20.90 6.41
C GLY A 725 17.24 -22.18 6.34
N PRO A 726 16.03 -22.13 5.76
CA PRO A 726 15.13 -23.29 5.69
C PRO A 726 15.66 -24.44 4.80
N GLY A 727 16.69 -24.18 3.99
CA GLY A 727 17.19 -25.10 2.97
C GLY A 727 16.25 -25.21 1.76
N ILE A 728 16.67 -26.02 0.78
CA ILE A 728 15.95 -26.28 -0.46
C ILE A 728 15.34 -27.69 -0.42
N GLU A 729 14.03 -27.78 -0.67
CA GLU A 729 13.32 -29.06 -0.72
C GLU A 729 13.76 -29.91 -1.94
N PRO A 730 13.88 -31.24 -1.82
CA PRO A 730 14.44 -32.09 -2.87
C PRO A 730 13.74 -31.97 -4.24
N GLY A 731 12.42 -31.75 -4.25
CA GLY A 731 11.63 -31.56 -5.48
C GLY A 731 11.88 -30.22 -6.18
N GLN A 732 12.54 -29.26 -5.52
CA GLN A 732 12.79 -27.90 -6.03
C GLN A 732 14.23 -27.69 -6.49
N LEU A 733 15.15 -28.63 -6.22
CA LEU A 733 16.56 -28.53 -6.61
C LEU A 733 16.76 -28.39 -8.12
N GLY A 734 15.97 -29.08 -8.92
CA GLY A 734 16.01 -28.95 -10.39
C GLY A 734 15.47 -27.62 -10.91
N LEU A 735 14.68 -26.90 -10.09
CA LEU A 735 14.04 -25.64 -10.46
C LEU A 735 14.93 -24.45 -10.11
N VAL A 736 15.53 -24.41 -8.91
CA VAL A 736 16.32 -23.25 -8.40
C VAL A 736 17.59 -22.95 -9.19
N PHE A 737 18.10 -23.92 -9.96
CA PHE A 737 19.26 -23.74 -10.86
C PHE A 737 18.84 -23.49 -12.31
N ARG A 738 17.57 -23.27 -12.61
CA ARG A 738 17.10 -22.80 -13.92
C ARG A 738 17.04 -21.28 -13.95
N LYS A 739 17.19 -20.69 -15.14
CA LYS A 739 16.97 -19.26 -15.40
C LYS A 739 15.57 -18.88 -14.89
N TYR A 740 15.51 -17.91 -13.97
CA TYR A 740 14.29 -17.46 -13.26
C TYR A 740 13.64 -18.45 -12.27
N GLY A 741 14.30 -19.57 -11.96
CA GLY A 741 13.79 -20.57 -11.05
C GLY A 741 13.76 -20.12 -9.58
N ARG A 742 12.63 -20.32 -8.89
CA ARG A 742 12.47 -19.96 -7.47
C ARG A 742 11.81 -21.09 -6.66
N ALA A 743 12.31 -21.33 -5.45
CA ALA A 743 11.73 -22.29 -4.50
C ALA A 743 10.48 -21.74 -3.78
N SER A 744 10.36 -20.43 -3.61
CA SER A 744 9.19 -19.77 -3.02
C SER A 744 8.83 -18.49 -3.78
N LYS A 745 7.52 -18.22 -3.94
CA LYS A 745 6.99 -16.98 -4.53
C LYS A 745 6.99 -15.79 -3.57
N THR A 746 7.10 -16.05 -2.26
CA THR A 746 7.00 -15.02 -1.20
C THR A 746 8.36 -14.48 -0.75
N ALA A 747 9.45 -15.21 -1.00
CA ALA A 747 10.79 -14.70 -0.77
C ALA A 747 11.28 -13.96 -2.02
N GLY A 748 11.52 -12.64 -1.94
CA GLY A 748 11.89 -11.77 -3.07
C GLY A 748 13.14 -12.21 -3.84
N GLY A 749 13.56 -11.51 -4.91
CA GLY A 749 14.80 -11.79 -5.69
C GLY A 749 14.56 -12.44 -7.05
N THR A 750 15.46 -12.26 -8.02
CA THR A 750 15.18 -12.48 -9.46
C THR A 750 15.10 -13.95 -9.90
N GLY A 751 15.74 -14.88 -9.18
CA GLY A 751 15.85 -16.29 -9.57
C GLY A 751 16.97 -16.58 -10.59
N ILE A 752 17.90 -15.63 -10.77
CA ILE A 752 18.99 -15.71 -11.76
C ILE A 752 20.33 -16.10 -11.09
N GLY A 753 20.59 -15.65 -9.86
CA GLY A 753 21.92 -15.77 -9.23
C GLY A 753 22.44 -17.21 -9.08
N LEU A 754 21.60 -18.17 -8.67
CA LEU A 754 22.03 -19.58 -8.56
C LEU A 754 22.26 -20.24 -9.93
N PHE A 755 21.46 -19.86 -10.94
CA PHE A 755 21.67 -20.30 -12.33
C PHE A 755 23.02 -19.79 -12.84
N LEU A 756 23.31 -18.51 -12.67
CA LEU A 756 24.54 -17.89 -13.14
C LEU A 756 25.78 -18.44 -12.42
N ALA A 757 25.73 -18.60 -11.09
CA ALA A 757 26.81 -19.21 -10.32
C ALA A 757 27.13 -20.65 -10.80
N ARG A 758 26.09 -21.43 -11.12
CA ARG A 758 26.27 -22.78 -11.67
C ARG A 758 26.78 -22.77 -13.10
N HIS A 759 26.32 -21.83 -13.92
CA HIS A 759 26.82 -21.65 -15.29
C HIS A 759 28.31 -21.29 -15.30
N ILE A 760 28.72 -20.32 -14.49
CA ILE A 760 30.12 -19.92 -14.30
C ILE A 760 30.97 -21.09 -13.80
N ALA A 761 30.50 -21.86 -12.80
CA ALA A 761 31.24 -23.02 -12.33
C ALA A 761 31.48 -24.05 -13.45
N ARG A 762 30.47 -24.26 -14.31
CA ARG A 762 30.54 -25.21 -15.43
C ARG A 762 31.42 -24.71 -16.57
N SER A 763 31.45 -23.41 -16.86
CA SER A 763 32.37 -22.84 -17.86
C SER A 763 33.83 -23.06 -17.47
N HIS A 764 34.10 -23.16 -16.16
CA HIS A 764 35.41 -23.47 -15.58
C HIS A 764 35.66 -24.97 -15.35
N GLY A 765 34.82 -25.88 -15.87
CA GLY A 765 35.00 -27.33 -15.70
C GLY A 765 34.60 -27.88 -14.32
N GLY A 766 33.85 -27.09 -13.54
CA GLY A 766 33.31 -27.40 -12.23
C GLY A 766 31.78 -27.57 -12.18
N ASP A 767 31.18 -27.47 -10.99
CA ASP A 767 29.71 -27.37 -10.82
C ASP A 767 29.36 -26.71 -9.47
N VAL A 768 28.10 -26.33 -9.30
CA VAL A 768 27.56 -25.95 -7.98
C VAL A 768 26.74 -27.12 -7.42
N LEU A 769 27.15 -27.61 -6.25
CA LEU A 769 26.50 -28.71 -5.55
C LEU A 769 25.71 -28.21 -4.35
N TYR A 770 24.69 -28.96 -3.95
CA TYR A 770 23.86 -28.68 -2.78
C TYR A 770 23.90 -29.85 -1.80
N ARG A 771 24.13 -29.57 -0.52
CA ARG A 771 24.05 -30.53 0.59
C ARG A 771 23.06 -30.02 1.63
N ARG A 772 22.04 -30.83 1.95
CA ARG A 772 21.08 -30.56 3.04
C ARG A 772 21.75 -30.90 4.37
N ARG A 773 21.65 -30.00 5.36
CA ARG A 773 21.96 -30.37 6.75
C ARG A 773 20.78 -31.15 7.32
N THR A 774 20.99 -32.42 7.66
CA THR A 774 19.99 -33.23 8.34
C THR A 774 19.86 -32.75 9.79
N ASP A 775 18.62 -32.46 10.18
CA ASP A 775 18.10 -32.40 11.55
C ASP A 775 18.08 -31.05 12.31
N ALA A 776 18.56 -29.94 11.74
CA ALA A 776 18.54 -28.62 12.43
C ALA A 776 18.21 -27.37 11.57
N GLY A 777 17.85 -27.54 10.29
CA GLY A 777 17.80 -26.42 9.33
C GLY A 777 19.20 -26.05 8.79
N GLY A 778 19.23 -25.26 7.71
CA GLY A 778 20.42 -24.80 6.99
C GLY A 778 20.73 -25.54 5.69
N SER A 779 21.35 -24.84 4.75
CA SER A 779 21.92 -25.42 3.53
C SER A 779 23.43 -25.20 3.40
N THR A 780 24.08 -26.12 2.68
CA THR A 780 25.46 -25.93 2.22
C THR A 780 25.48 -25.98 0.70
N LEU A 781 25.83 -24.85 0.08
CA LEU A 781 26.17 -24.79 -1.35
C LEU A 781 27.67 -24.96 -1.51
N VAL A 782 28.09 -25.73 -2.51
CA VAL A 782 29.51 -25.99 -2.79
C VAL A 782 29.82 -25.53 -4.20
N LEU A 783 30.62 -24.48 -4.33
CA LEU A 783 31.24 -24.11 -5.60
C LEU A 783 32.46 -25.02 -5.81
N ARG A 784 32.34 -25.98 -6.72
CA ARG A 784 33.40 -26.93 -7.05
C ARG A 784 34.14 -26.45 -8.28
N LEU A 785 35.45 -26.30 -8.17
CA LEU A 785 36.36 -25.91 -9.26
C LEU A 785 37.40 -27.02 -9.49
N PRO A 786 37.87 -27.25 -10.72
CA PRO A 786 38.88 -28.26 -10.97
C PRO A 786 40.22 -27.86 -10.35
N ASN A 787 40.92 -28.84 -9.75
CA ASN A 787 42.25 -28.64 -9.21
C ASN A 787 43.31 -28.72 -10.33
N ILE A 788 43.32 -27.71 -11.20
CA ILE A 788 44.29 -27.55 -12.28
C ILE A 788 45.27 -26.45 -11.87
N VAL A 789 46.53 -26.83 -11.64
CA VAL A 789 47.63 -25.87 -11.50
C VAL A 789 48.25 -25.71 -12.89
N ALA A 790 48.45 -24.47 -13.36
CA ALA A 790 49.12 -24.23 -14.63
C ALA A 790 50.47 -24.96 -14.66
N PRO A 791 50.87 -25.61 -15.77
CA PRO A 791 52.24 -26.10 -15.89
C PRO A 791 53.19 -24.90 -15.77
N THR A 792 54.10 -24.97 -14.79
CA THR A 792 55.14 -23.97 -14.51
C THR A 792 55.99 -23.62 -15.71
#